data_AF-A0A497AFY8-F1
#
_entry.id   AF-A0A497AFY8-F1
#
_cell.length_a   1.000
_cell.length_b   1.000
_cell.length_c   1.000
_cell.angle_alpha   90.00
_cell.angle_beta   90.00
_cell.angle_gamma   90.00
#
_symmetry.space_group_name_H-M   'P 1'
#
loop_
_entity.id
_entity.type
_entity.pdbx_description
1 polymer ?
#
loop_
_entity_poly.entity_id
_entity_poly.type
_entity_poly.pdbx_seq_one_letter_code
_entity_poly.pdbx_strand_id
1 'polypeptide(L)'
;VLLDGTFVYGGAAFYNVGVRYRGESTRNVWPRPYRIKFPDAREFEDRERINLVSDELGRESLAHDLFQRAGLPSSDTRFVTFYINASLEGDYLDVEQVDNDFLEAHFPGDDAASLTGNLYRGKDGADLHYRGADPDDYAPYYLKKNNEDADDYADIIALTDALDNSSDANFRAEAEALADMRQWVRWFAVQAVLDNHEGALWIGQGDDYFLYRRPSDGRFILISWDHDCTFMYADHSIWEPNWLASTVVKRILNYPDFTRWYYQDIASIAANEFSVAEMYPRIDALPDVVDASYRNMLKQYVADRIPELNSQIPATTLSIETNDGDDFTMTSAEVTLEGNCSPLRDVLVNGSADGVSYPTATTYRYEGVLWDEDNLFAVSDGLDTLTITVHWDSFHGGTLTEDTLIAASSYPYAITSNIIVPADITLTIEPGVTLHFKENRYLRVNGGGRLLAEGTAAHPILFTKQGSGYWGGILLDQTQEDNRIAHAVIEYTREAISNPRSHGVSAYGARVTISDSIIRHTDFSNAVQTYPWMGLDPTIYLLRNEIYDIQRDAVHVTGGYAYIQGNHIYDVRHGAYEFEGIEVSHMDVTTPAVLLDNHVHDVSDDCLDLNDSSAIIERNELHHCGDKGISIGDPSSTTLVNNLVYSCLGKSEDPHSGACIAVKDGAVSYIMNNTVADCRRGVYVYEGHAGDGGGSATVVNSILWGHSIAALELDALSTVAVTYSDIEGGWAGEGNIDLDPLFRGPQSGVYRLLEESPCVDTGTAVDAPDVDIRGVYRPHGEGYERGAHEFFEFFSCYLPLAMKSSRP
;
A
#
# COMPACT_ATOMS: atom_id res chain seq x y z
N VAL A 1 -61.48 -32.35 -31.17
CA VAL A 1 -62.49 -33.31 -30.67
C VAL A 1 -61.76 -34.54 -30.20
N LEU A 2 -61.96 -34.94 -28.94
CA LEU A 2 -61.47 -36.22 -28.42
C LEU A 2 -62.48 -37.31 -28.83
N LEU A 3 -61.98 -38.44 -29.30
CA LEU A 3 -62.78 -39.64 -29.54
C LEU A 3 -62.73 -40.52 -28.30
N ASP A 4 -63.85 -41.13 -27.93
CA ASP A 4 -63.88 -42.05 -26.79
C ASP A 4 -63.12 -43.34 -27.11
N GLY A 5 -62.35 -43.81 -26.13
CA GLY A 5 -61.56 -45.03 -26.21
C GLY A 5 -61.48 -45.79 -24.89
N THR A 6 -60.82 -46.94 -24.94
CA THR A 6 -60.37 -47.69 -23.76
C THR A 6 -58.87 -47.85 -23.84
N PHE A 7 -58.14 -47.37 -22.84
CA PHE A 7 -56.69 -47.55 -22.73
C PHE A 7 -56.40 -48.77 -21.86
N VAL A 8 -55.45 -49.61 -22.28
CA VAL A 8 -55.08 -50.83 -21.56
C VAL A 8 -53.57 -50.85 -21.36
N TYR A 9 -53.13 -50.97 -20.10
CA TYR A 9 -51.72 -51.04 -19.72
C TYR A 9 -51.54 -51.99 -18.53
N GLY A 10 -50.54 -52.86 -18.57
CA GLY A 10 -50.22 -53.78 -17.44
C GLY A 10 -51.39 -54.68 -16.98
N GLY A 11 -52.38 -54.94 -17.85
CA GLY A 11 -53.60 -55.68 -17.51
C GLY A 11 -54.72 -54.84 -16.88
N ALA A 12 -54.49 -53.56 -16.61
CA ALA A 12 -55.51 -52.60 -16.18
C ALA A 12 -56.18 -51.93 -17.39
N ALA A 13 -57.50 -51.73 -17.32
CA ALA A 13 -58.28 -51.03 -18.34
C ALA A 13 -58.84 -49.70 -17.79
N PHE A 14 -58.62 -48.63 -18.55
CA PHE A 14 -59.11 -47.28 -18.32
C PHE A 14 -60.18 -46.97 -19.36
N TYR A 15 -61.43 -46.87 -18.90
CA TYR A 15 -62.58 -46.60 -19.76
C TYR A 15 -62.82 -45.10 -19.91
N ASN A 16 -63.49 -44.71 -20.99
CA ASN A 16 -63.85 -43.32 -21.29
C ASN A 16 -62.63 -42.39 -21.40
N VAL A 17 -61.51 -42.92 -21.92
CA VAL A 17 -60.36 -42.07 -22.26
C VAL A 17 -60.65 -41.30 -23.54
N GLY A 18 -60.20 -40.05 -23.62
CA GLY A 18 -60.27 -39.25 -24.82
C GLY A 18 -59.01 -39.42 -25.66
N VAL A 19 -59.14 -39.76 -26.94
CA VAL A 19 -58.01 -39.93 -27.86
C VAL A 19 -58.12 -38.93 -29.00
N ARG A 20 -57.01 -38.27 -29.35
CA ARG A 20 -56.89 -37.44 -30.56
C ARG A 20 -55.49 -37.52 -31.12
N TYR A 21 -55.33 -37.15 -32.39
CA TYR A 21 -54.01 -36.78 -32.90
C TYR A 21 -53.51 -35.49 -32.23
N ARG A 22 -52.20 -35.41 -31.97
CA ARG A 22 -51.51 -34.21 -31.46
C ARG A 22 -50.62 -33.58 -32.55
N GLY A 23 -49.86 -32.54 -32.18
CA GLY A 23 -48.97 -31.83 -33.09
C GLY A 23 -49.69 -30.89 -34.05
N GLU A 24 -48.92 -30.03 -34.71
CA GLU A 24 -49.38 -29.15 -35.78
C GLU A 24 -48.97 -29.70 -37.15
N SER A 25 -47.69 -29.57 -37.49
CA SER A 25 -47.07 -30.15 -38.70
C SER A 25 -47.00 -31.68 -38.60
N THR A 26 -46.53 -32.20 -37.45
CA THR A 26 -46.33 -33.63 -37.18
C THR A 26 -47.62 -34.44 -37.15
N ARG A 27 -48.78 -33.79 -37.03
CA ARG A 27 -50.09 -34.44 -37.11
C ARG A 27 -50.28 -35.22 -38.42
N ASN A 28 -49.52 -34.85 -39.47
CA ASN A 28 -49.56 -35.46 -40.79
C ASN A 28 -48.55 -36.58 -41.04
N VAL A 29 -47.62 -36.82 -40.11
CA VAL A 29 -46.58 -37.85 -40.18
C VAL A 29 -47.18 -39.23 -39.84
N TRP A 30 -46.58 -40.31 -40.36
CA TRP A 30 -46.94 -41.69 -40.02
C TRP A 30 -45.73 -42.41 -39.38
N PRO A 31 -45.88 -43.09 -38.23
CA PRO A 31 -47.10 -43.22 -37.41
C PRO A 31 -47.62 -41.87 -36.91
N ARG A 32 -48.93 -41.76 -36.65
CA ARG A 32 -49.53 -40.48 -36.23
C ARG A 32 -49.22 -40.22 -34.76
N PRO A 33 -48.91 -39.00 -34.32
CA PRO A 33 -48.72 -38.71 -32.90
C PRO A 33 -50.07 -38.58 -32.18
N TYR A 34 -50.17 -39.11 -30.96
CA TYR A 34 -51.42 -39.18 -30.19
C TYR A 34 -51.36 -38.40 -28.87
N ARG A 35 -52.51 -37.85 -28.45
CA ARG A 35 -52.77 -37.48 -27.07
C ARG A 35 -53.90 -38.33 -26.51
N ILE A 36 -53.67 -38.91 -25.35
CA ILE A 36 -54.64 -39.67 -24.58
C ILE A 36 -54.95 -38.86 -23.31
N LYS A 37 -56.21 -38.52 -23.09
CA LYS A 37 -56.70 -37.84 -21.90
C LYS A 37 -57.48 -38.82 -21.03
N PHE A 38 -57.10 -38.95 -19.77
CA PHE A 38 -57.79 -39.73 -18.75
C PHE A 38 -58.83 -38.86 -18.03
N PRO A 39 -59.90 -39.47 -17.49
CA PRO A 39 -60.82 -38.76 -16.60
C PRO A 39 -60.14 -38.42 -15.26
N ASP A 40 -60.41 -37.25 -14.70
CA ASP A 40 -59.83 -36.76 -13.44
C ASP A 40 -60.09 -37.73 -12.27
N ALA A 41 -61.21 -38.46 -12.28
CA ALA A 41 -61.51 -39.47 -11.25
C ALA A 41 -60.64 -40.74 -11.33
N ARG A 42 -59.85 -40.90 -12.39
CA ARG A 42 -59.02 -42.09 -12.65
C ARG A 42 -57.88 -41.79 -13.63
N GLU A 43 -56.87 -41.10 -13.12
CA GLU A 43 -55.60 -40.81 -13.78
C GLU A 43 -54.77 -42.07 -14.04
N PHE A 44 -53.81 -41.96 -14.96
CA PHE A 44 -52.84 -43.00 -15.27
C PHE A 44 -51.46 -42.56 -14.80
N GLU A 45 -50.87 -43.30 -13.85
CA GLU A 45 -49.56 -42.94 -13.26
C GLU A 45 -49.55 -41.48 -12.74
N ASP A 46 -50.63 -41.08 -12.04
CA ASP A 46 -50.84 -39.72 -11.50
C ASP A 46 -50.79 -38.61 -12.57
N ARG A 47 -51.12 -38.96 -13.82
CA ARG A 47 -51.21 -38.05 -14.97
C ARG A 47 -52.59 -38.11 -15.62
N GLU A 48 -53.16 -36.95 -15.90
CA GLU A 48 -54.37 -36.82 -16.71
C GLU A 48 -54.10 -37.05 -18.21
N ARG A 49 -52.84 -36.93 -18.65
CA ARG A 49 -52.50 -36.88 -20.09
C ARG A 49 -51.21 -37.63 -20.42
N ILE A 50 -51.32 -38.45 -21.47
CA ILE A 50 -50.19 -39.08 -22.16
C ILE A 50 -50.07 -38.46 -23.55
N ASN A 51 -48.82 -38.27 -23.97
CA ASN A 51 -48.43 -37.50 -25.15
C ASN A 51 -47.46 -38.37 -25.96
N LEU A 52 -48.00 -39.15 -26.90
CA LEU A 52 -47.22 -40.08 -27.72
C LEU A 52 -46.70 -39.36 -28.96
N VAL A 53 -45.40 -39.05 -28.96
CA VAL A 53 -44.66 -38.50 -30.10
C VAL A 53 -44.14 -39.64 -30.97
N SER A 54 -44.13 -39.43 -32.29
CA SER A 54 -43.91 -40.46 -33.30
C SER A 54 -42.74 -40.17 -34.23
N ASP A 55 -42.05 -39.06 -34.05
CA ASP A 55 -40.95 -38.59 -34.89
C ASP A 55 -39.80 -38.08 -34.02
N GLU A 56 -38.58 -38.09 -34.54
CA GLU A 56 -37.37 -37.60 -33.85
C GLU A 56 -37.12 -38.12 -32.42
N LEU A 57 -37.63 -39.33 -32.12
CA LEU A 57 -37.69 -39.90 -30.78
C LEU A 57 -36.36 -39.90 -30.00
N GLY A 58 -35.25 -40.14 -30.71
CA GLY A 58 -33.92 -40.22 -30.10
C GLY A 58 -33.40 -38.86 -29.63
N ARG A 59 -33.61 -37.80 -30.42
CA ARG A 59 -33.17 -36.45 -30.07
C ARG A 59 -34.01 -35.85 -28.97
N GLU A 60 -35.33 -35.99 -29.09
CA GLU A 60 -36.29 -35.47 -28.10
C GLU A 60 -36.03 -36.10 -26.72
N SER A 61 -35.84 -37.43 -26.64
CA SER A 61 -35.53 -38.09 -25.36
C SER A 61 -34.19 -37.65 -24.78
N LEU A 62 -33.14 -37.51 -25.60
CA LEU A 62 -31.81 -37.11 -25.11
C LEU A 62 -31.76 -35.64 -24.68
N ALA A 63 -32.51 -34.76 -25.35
CA ALA A 63 -32.60 -33.36 -24.99
C ALA A 63 -33.28 -33.19 -23.63
N HIS A 64 -34.45 -33.82 -23.42
CA HIS A 64 -35.13 -33.84 -22.13
C HIS A 64 -34.23 -34.39 -21.01
N ASP A 65 -33.54 -35.52 -21.25
CA ASP A 65 -32.56 -36.07 -20.30
C ASP A 65 -31.42 -35.08 -19.99
N LEU A 66 -30.88 -34.37 -20.99
CA LEU A 66 -29.81 -33.40 -20.75
C LEU A 66 -30.28 -32.20 -19.92
N PHE A 67 -31.46 -31.65 -20.19
CA PHE A 67 -32.03 -30.57 -19.37
C PHE A 67 -32.15 -31.02 -17.91
N GLN A 68 -32.72 -32.21 -17.66
CA GLN A 68 -32.88 -32.73 -16.30
C GLN A 68 -31.53 -32.94 -15.60
N ARG A 69 -30.54 -33.52 -16.29
CA ARG A 69 -29.19 -33.74 -15.72
C ARG A 69 -28.44 -32.44 -15.49
N ALA A 70 -28.68 -31.42 -16.31
CA ALA A 70 -28.18 -30.07 -16.09
C ALA A 70 -28.90 -29.33 -14.95
N GLY A 71 -29.86 -29.98 -14.27
CA GLY A 71 -30.61 -29.42 -13.13
C GLY A 71 -31.76 -28.51 -13.54
N LEU A 72 -32.25 -28.62 -14.77
CA LEU A 72 -33.33 -27.79 -15.30
C LEU A 72 -34.63 -28.62 -15.44
N PRO A 73 -35.80 -28.00 -15.19
CA PRO A 73 -37.07 -28.69 -15.30
C PRO A 73 -37.40 -29.00 -16.77
N SER A 74 -37.76 -30.26 -17.03
CA SER A 74 -38.08 -30.76 -18.36
C SER A 74 -38.91 -32.04 -18.25
N SER A 75 -39.77 -32.30 -19.24
CA SER A 75 -40.65 -33.46 -19.27
C SER A 75 -39.92 -34.79 -19.11
N ASP A 76 -40.46 -35.69 -18.28
CA ASP A 76 -40.06 -37.09 -18.29
C ASP A 76 -40.42 -37.75 -19.62
N THR A 77 -39.56 -38.67 -20.09
CA THR A 77 -39.78 -39.38 -21.35
C THR A 77 -39.66 -40.89 -21.19
N ARG A 78 -40.51 -41.65 -21.91
CA ARG A 78 -40.51 -43.12 -21.92
C ARG A 78 -40.81 -43.65 -23.32
N PHE A 79 -39.94 -44.52 -23.85
CA PHE A 79 -40.23 -45.25 -25.08
C PHE A 79 -41.32 -46.30 -24.84
N VAL A 80 -42.34 -46.32 -25.71
CA VAL A 80 -43.50 -47.22 -25.62
C VAL A 80 -43.89 -47.75 -27.00
N THR A 81 -44.38 -48.99 -27.04
CA THR A 81 -45.01 -49.55 -28.25
C THR A 81 -46.52 -49.40 -28.14
N PHE A 82 -47.14 -48.78 -29.14
CA PHE A 82 -48.57 -48.46 -29.14
C PHE A 82 -49.36 -49.37 -30.10
N TYR A 83 -50.52 -49.83 -29.64
CA TYR A 83 -51.42 -50.69 -30.40
C TYR A 83 -52.82 -50.07 -30.44
N ILE A 84 -53.46 -50.11 -31.60
CA ILE A 84 -54.86 -49.71 -31.78
C ILE A 84 -55.65 -50.95 -32.23
N ASN A 85 -56.65 -51.36 -31.45
CA ASN A 85 -57.48 -52.54 -31.73
C ASN A 85 -56.66 -53.82 -32.00
N ALA A 86 -55.61 -54.03 -31.20
CA ALA A 86 -54.64 -55.14 -31.32
C ALA A 86 -53.73 -55.11 -32.56
N SER A 87 -53.83 -54.09 -33.41
CA SER A 87 -52.87 -53.83 -34.49
C SER A 87 -51.74 -52.96 -33.96
N LEU A 88 -50.49 -53.31 -34.30
CA LEU A 88 -49.33 -52.47 -34.01
C LEU A 88 -49.46 -51.15 -34.78
N GLU A 89 -49.46 -50.04 -34.05
CA GLU A 89 -49.45 -48.70 -34.64
C GLU A 89 -47.99 -48.25 -34.87
N GLY A 90 -47.13 -48.43 -33.86
CA GLY A 90 -45.72 -48.10 -33.93
C GLY A 90 -45.06 -48.00 -32.57
N ASP A 91 -43.78 -47.63 -32.56
CA ASP A 91 -43.05 -47.22 -31.37
C ASP A 91 -43.09 -45.69 -31.25
N TYR A 92 -43.22 -45.22 -30.01
CA TYR A 92 -43.49 -43.83 -29.66
C TYR A 92 -42.65 -43.42 -28.46
N LEU A 93 -42.50 -42.10 -28.29
CA LEU A 93 -42.02 -41.49 -27.05
C LEU A 93 -43.22 -40.92 -26.29
N ASP A 94 -43.52 -41.46 -25.10
CA ASP A 94 -44.41 -40.79 -24.14
C ASP A 94 -43.62 -39.64 -23.51
N VAL A 95 -44.02 -38.41 -23.80
CA VAL A 95 -43.44 -37.19 -23.24
C VAL A 95 -44.40 -36.60 -22.23
N GLU A 96 -43.97 -36.41 -20.99
CA GLU A 96 -44.78 -35.83 -19.93
C GLU A 96 -45.40 -34.48 -20.35
N GLN A 97 -46.67 -34.28 -20.02
CA GLN A 97 -47.34 -33.01 -20.31
C GLN A 97 -46.97 -32.00 -19.24
N VAL A 98 -46.46 -30.84 -19.63
CA VAL A 98 -46.30 -29.71 -18.71
C VAL A 98 -47.68 -29.09 -18.45
N ASP A 99 -48.23 -29.38 -17.27
CA ASP A 99 -49.46 -28.86 -16.69
C ASP A 99 -49.40 -28.95 -15.15
N ASN A 100 -50.53 -28.93 -14.44
CA ASN A 100 -50.53 -28.97 -12.97
C ASN A 100 -49.94 -30.28 -12.41
N ASP A 101 -50.12 -31.41 -13.09
CA ASP A 101 -49.58 -32.71 -12.66
C ASP A 101 -48.05 -32.67 -12.70
N PHE A 102 -47.49 -32.07 -13.76
CA PHE A 102 -46.05 -31.81 -13.86
C PHE A 102 -45.55 -30.91 -12.72
N LEU A 103 -46.29 -29.84 -12.39
CA LEU A 103 -45.89 -28.96 -11.30
C LEU A 103 -45.91 -29.69 -9.95
N GLU A 104 -46.92 -30.52 -9.70
CA GLU A 104 -47.00 -31.32 -8.47
C GLU A 104 -45.87 -32.35 -8.37
N ALA A 105 -45.51 -33.00 -9.48
CA ALA A 105 -44.44 -33.99 -9.53
C ALA A 105 -43.04 -33.38 -9.37
N HIS A 106 -42.76 -32.27 -10.07
CA HIS A 106 -41.43 -31.67 -10.17
C HIS A 106 -41.18 -30.54 -9.17
N PHE A 107 -42.23 -29.97 -8.57
CA PHE A 107 -42.16 -28.89 -7.57
C PHE A 107 -43.01 -29.16 -6.33
N PRO A 108 -42.81 -30.30 -5.61
CA PRO A 108 -43.67 -30.72 -4.50
C PRO A 108 -43.67 -29.78 -3.28
N GLY A 109 -42.77 -28.80 -3.22
CA GLY A 109 -42.71 -27.77 -2.19
C GLY A 109 -43.52 -26.51 -2.50
N ASP A 110 -43.95 -26.34 -3.75
CA ASP A 110 -44.82 -25.25 -4.17
C ASP A 110 -46.28 -25.73 -3.99
N ASP A 111 -46.88 -25.43 -2.84
CA ASP A 111 -48.13 -26.02 -2.32
C ASP A 111 -49.22 -26.30 -3.37
N ALA A 112 -49.31 -27.58 -3.78
CA ALA A 112 -50.29 -28.12 -4.72
C ALA A 112 -51.75 -27.87 -4.29
N ALA A 113 -52.01 -27.66 -2.99
CA ALA A 113 -53.35 -27.35 -2.50
C ALA A 113 -53.76 -25.87 -2.69
N SER A 114 -52.82 -24.98 -3.05
CA SER A 114 -53.07 -23.55 -3.24
C SER A 114 -52.99 -23.07 -4.70
N LEU A 115 -52.26 -23.79 -5.58
CA LEU A 115 -52.02 -23.44 -7.00
C LEU A 115 -51.76 -21.94 -7.25
N THR A 116 -51.07 -21.26 -6.35
CA THR A 116 -50.87 -19.79 -6.43
C THR A 116 -49.83 -19.36 -7.48
N GLY A 117 -49.08 -20.29 -8.07
CA GLY A 117 -48.12 -20.03 -9.13
C GLY A 117 -48.77 -20.03 -10.51
N ASN A 118 -48.30 -19.18 -11.43
CA ASN A 118 -48.84 -19.11 -12.79
C ASN A 118 -47.91 -19.84 -13.77
N LEU A 119 -48.50 -20.75 -14.55
CA LEU A 119 -47.85 -21.49 -15.63
C LEU A 119 -48.35 -20.97 -16.97
N TYR A 120 -47.42 -20.55 -17.83
CA TYR A 120 -47.69 -20.08 -19.17
C TYR A 120 -46.93 -20.95 -20.17
N ARG A 121 -47.59 -21.32 -21.27
CA ARG A 121 -46.92 -21.85 -22.46
C ARG A 121 -46.64 -20.69 -23.42
N GLY A 122 -45.39 -20.53 -23.83
CA GLY A 122 -45.03 -19.64 -24.92
C GLY A 122 -45.60 -20.14 -26.26
N LYS A 123 -46.05 -19.22 -27.09
CA LYS A 123 -46.52 -19.46 -28.45
C LYS A 123 -45.96 -18.36 -29.34
N ASP A 124 -45.66 -18.69 -30.60
CA ASP A 124 -45.16 -17.76 -31.63
C ASP A 124 -45.50 -16.29 -31.38
N GLY A 125 -44.49 -15.53 -30.94
CA GLY A 125 -44.58 -14.14 -30.46
C GLY A 125 -44.40 -13.94 -28.95
N ALA A 126 -44.24 -15.00 -28.15
CA ALA A 126 -43.92 -14.92 -26.71
C ALA A 126 -42.42 -14.67 -26.49
N ASP A 127 -41.93 -13.57 -27.05
CA ASP A 127 -40.52 -13.18 -27.21
C ASP A 127 -39.93 -12.35 -26.06
N LEU A 128 -40.66 -12.28 -24.93
CA LEU A 128 -40.38 -11.46 -23.74
C LEU A 128 -40.47 -9.93 -23.95
N HIS A 129 -40.92 -9.45 -25.11
CA HIS A 129 -41.08 -8.02 -25.35
C HIS A 129 -42.20 -7.42 -24.50
N TYR A 130 -41.99 -6.21 -23.97
CA TYR A 130 -43.04 -5.49 -23.25
C TYR A 130 -44.06 -4.92 -24.23
N ARG A 131 -45.34 -5.29 -24.06
CA ARG A 131 -46.43 -4.92 -24.98
C ARG A 131 -47.35 -3.84 -24.43
N GLY A 132 -47.04 -3.27 -23.25
CA GLY A 132 -47.90 -2.34 -22.53
C GLY A 132 -48.55 -2.98 -21.31
N ALA A 133 -49.46 -2.25 -20.67
CA ALA A 133 -50.10 -2.68 -19.42
C ALA A 133 -51.42 -3.45 -19.62
N ASP A 134 -51.85 -3.66 -20.87
CA ASP A 134 -53.11 -4.34 -21.19
C ASP A 134 -52.90 -5.86 -21.27
N PRO A 135 -53.56 -6.67 -20.41
CA PRO A 135 -53.47 -8.14 -20.46
C PRO A 135 -53.82 -8.76 -21.81
N ASP A 136 -54.72 -8.13 -22.58
CA ASP A 136 -55.17 -8.64 -23.89
C ASP A 136 -54.02 -8.69 -24.92
N ASP A 137 -52.98 -7.86 -24.73
CA ASP A 137 -51.79 -7.84 -25.61
C ASP A 137 -50.83 -9.02 -25.33
N TYR A 138 -51.03 -9.79 -24.25
CA TYR A 138 -50.19 -10.92 -23.86
C TYR A 138 -50.88 -12.27 -24.03
N ALA A 139 -52.18 -12.35 -23.77
CA ALA A 139 -52.96 -13.59 -23.79
C ALA A 139 -52.82 -14.44 -25.10
N PRO A 140 -52.67 -13.85 -26.31
CA PRO A 140 -52.45 -14.63 -27.54
C PRO A 140 -51.13 -15.40 -27.58
N TYR A 141 -50.11 -14.92 -26.84
CA TYR A 141 -48.73 -15.38 -26.88
C TYR A 141 -48.37 -16.23 -25.65
N TYR A 142 -48.79 -15.79 -24.47
CA TYR A 142 -48.55 -16.50 -23.21
C TYR A 142 -49.80 -17.28 -22.81
N LEU A 143 -49.95 -18.49 -23.33
CA LEU A 143 -51.13 -19.30 -23.03
C LEU A 143 -51.09 -19.80 -21.59
N LYS A 144 -51.87 -19.18 -20.71
CA LYS A 144 -52.05 -19.62 -19.33
C LYS A 144 -52.56 -21.08 -19.28
N LYS A 145 -51.94 -21.91 -18.43
CA LYS A 145 -52.20 -23.37 -18.30
C LYS A 145 -52.76 -23.79 -16.95
N ASN A 146 -52.77 -22.87 -16.00
CA ASN A 146 -53.42 -23.00 -14.72
C ASN A 146 -53.95 -21.64 -14.31
N ASN A 147 -54.88 -21.57 -13.35
CA ASN A 147 -55.52 -20.30 -12.96
C ASN A 147 -56.16 -19.55 -14.14
N GLU A 148 -56.61 -20.28 -15.18
CA GLU A 148 -57.13 -19.71 -16.43
C GLU A 148 -58.34 -18.79 -16.18
N ASP A 149 -59.22 -19.17 -15.26
CA ASP A 149 -60.43 -18.39 -14.90
C ASP A 149 -60.11 -17.01 -14.28
N ALA A 150 -58.92 -16.83 -13.71
CA ALA A 150 -58.52 -15.55 -13.10
C ALA A 150 -58.15 -14.50 -14.14
N ASP A 151 -57.71 -14.91 -15.34
CA ASP A 151 -57.32 -14.05 -16.47
C ASP A 151 -56.33 -12.93 -16.12
N ASP A 152 -55.50 -13.14 -15.09
CA ASP A 152 -54.54 -12.15 -14.57
C ASP A 152 -53.15 -12.33 -15.19
N TYR A 153 -52.68 -11.34 -15.95
CA TYR A 153 -51.35 -11.34 -16.59
C TYR A 153 -50.38 -10.33 -15.97
N ALA A 154 -50.71 -9.76 -14.79
CA ALA A 154 -49.90 -8.71 -14.17
C ALA A 154 -48.44 -9.12 -13.91
N ASP A 155 -48.19 -10.42 -13.69
CA ASP A 155 -46.84 -10.95 -13.47
C ASP A 155 -45.99 -11.02 -14.74
N ILE A 156 -46.56 -11.45 -15.88
CA ILE A 156 -45.89 -11.43 -17.19
C ILE A 156 -45.67 -9.99 -17.66
N ILE A 157 -46.64 -9.09 -17.42
CA ILE A 157 -46.48 -7.65 -17.70
C ILE A 157 -45.29 -7.10 -16.91
N ALA A 158 -45.21 -7.38 -15.60
CA ALA A 158 -44.10 -6.93 -14.77
C ALA A 158 -42.76 -7.51 -15.21
N LEU A 159 -42.71 -8.81 -15.54
CA LEU A 159 -41.51 -9.49 -16.02
C LEU A 159 -40.98 -8.82 -17.30
N THR A 160 -41.85 -8.67 -18.30
CA THR A 160 -41.46 -8.08 -19.59
C THR A 160 -41.09 -6.61 -19.47
N ASP A 161 -41.77 -5.84 -18.61
CA ASP A 161 -41.40 -4.44 -18.32
C ASP A 161 -40.00 -4.33 -17.72
N ALA A 162 -39.69 -5.14 -16.71
CA ALA A 162 -38.37 -5.18 -16.08
C ALA A 162 -37.26 -5.58 -17.05
N LEU A 163 -37.52 -6.50 -17.98
CA LEU A 163 -36.52 -6.95 -18.94
C LEU A 163 -36.29 -5.93 -20.07
N ASP A 164 -37.33 -5.22 -20.50
CA ASP A 164 -37.28 -4.37 -21.70
C ASP A 164 -37.05 -2.89 -21.37
N ASN A 165 -37.70 -2.37 -20.33
CA ASN A 165 -37.73 -0.93 -20.03
C ASN A 165 -36.80 -0.50 -18.88
N SER A 166 -36.23 -1.43 -18.11
CA SER A 166 -35.25 -1.08 -17.07
C SER A 166 -34.02 -0.40 -17.68
N SER A 167 -33.37 0.48 -16.90
CA SER A 167 -32.08 1.07 -17.31
C SER A 167 -30.94 0.06 -17.18
N ASP A 168 -29.85 0.23 -17.93
CA ASP A 168 -28.70 -0.70 -17.85
C ASP A 168 -28.09 -0.82 -16.46
N ALA A 169 -28.14 0.25 -15.66
CA ALA A 169 -27.66 0.27 -14.27
C ALA A 169 -28.53 -0.60 -13.33
N ASN A 170 -29.83 -0.70 -13.60
CA ASN A 170 -30.77 -1.44 -12.75
C ASN A 170 -31.19 -2.80 -13.34
N PHE A 171 -30.89 -3.04 -14.61
CA PHE A 171 -31.41 -4.17 -15.38
C PHE A 171 -31.26 -5.50 -14.65
N ARG A 172 -30.07 -5.81 -14.13
CA ARG A 172 -29.82 -7.06 -13.40
C ARG A 172 -30.69 -7.18 -12.15
N ALA A 173 -30.75 -6.13 -11.33
CA ALA A 173 -31.52 -6.15 -10.10
C ALA A 173 -33.03 -6.30 -10.36
N GLU A 174 -33.55 -5.59 -11.36
CA GLU A 174 -34.97 -5.66 -11.76
C GLU A 174 -35.31 -7.01 -12.40
N ALA A 175 -34.42 -7.58 -13.23
CA ALA A 175 -34.59 -8.90 -13.82
C ALA A 175 -34.54 -10.01 -12.76
N GLU A 176 -33.54 -10.01 -11.87
CA GLU A 176 -33.38 -11.03 -10.81
C GLU A 176 -34.48 -10.97 -9.75
N ALA A 177 -35.15 -9.82 -9.59
CA ALA A 177 -36.32 -9.69 -8.72
C ALA A 177 -37.54 -10.48 -9.24
N LEU A 178 -37.63 -10.70 -10.55
CA LEU A 178 -38.77 -11.34 -11.19
C LEU A 178 -38.44 -12.68 -11.85
N ALA A 179 -37.17 -12.98 -12.14
CA ALA A 179 -36.75 -14.21 -12.80
C ALA A 179 -35.52 -14.83 -12.11
N ASP A 180 -35.43 -16.16 -12.13
CA ASP A 180 -34.20 -16.84 -11.75
C ASP A 180 -33.20 -16.79 -12.91
N MET A 181 -32.47 -15.67 -13.00
CA MET A 181 -31.56 -15.43 -14.12
C MET A 181 -30.41 -16.45 -14.21
N ARG A 182 -30.00 -17.05 -13.08
CA ARG A 182 -29.01 -18.13 -13.10
C ARG A 182 -29.57 -19.36 -13.82
N GLN A 183 -30.83 -19.73 -13.52
CA GLN A 183 -31.53 -20.81 -14.18
C GLN A 183 -31.76 -20.53 -15.68
N TRP A 184 -32.14 -19.30 -16.02
CA TRP A 184 -32.41 -18.91 -17.41
C TRP A 184 -31.14 -18.97 -18.26
N VAL A 185 -30.03 -18.42 -17.76
CA VAL A 185 -28.75 -18.46 -18.47
C VAL A 185 -28.28 -19.91 -18.68
N ARG A 186 -28.47 -20.78 -17.68
CA ARG A 186 -28.16 -22.21 -17.82
C ARG A 186 -29.08 -22.91 -18.82
N TRP A 187 -30.35 -22.52 -18.88
CA TRP A 187 -31.28 -22.99 -19.91
C TRP A 187 -30.81 -22.61 -21.32
N PHE A 188 -30.42 -21.35 -21.53
CA PHE A 188 -29.83 -20.92 -22.81
C PHE A 188 -28.53 -21.67 -23.13
N ALA A 189 -27.69 -21.96 -22.12
CA ALA A 189 -26.47 -22.74 -22.32
C ALA A 189 -26.78 -24.17 -22.80
N VAL A 190 -27.80 -24.84 -22.27
CA VAL A 190 -28.23 -26.16 -22.77
C VAL A 190 -28.74 -26.06 -24.22
N GLN A 191 -29.50 -25.02 -24.56
CA GLN A 191 -29.95 -24.79 -25.94
C GLN A 191 -28.78 -24.61 -26.90
N ALA A 192 -27.75 -23.87 -26.49
CA ALA A 192 -26.52 -23.68 -27.26
C ALA A 192 -25.74 -24.98 -27.42
N VAL A 193 -25.61 -25.77 -26.35
CA VAL A 193 -24.93 -27.08 -26.35
C VAL A 193 -25.61 -28.04 -27.32
N LEU A 194 -26.95 -28.04 -27.36
CA LEU A 194 -27.74 -28.88 -28.25
C LEU A 194 -27.88 -28.33 -29.67
N ASP A 195 -27.53 -27.07 -29.93
CA ASP A 195 -27.84 -26.34 -31.17
C ASP A 195 -29.33 -26.51 -31.54
N ASN A 196 -30.22 -26.07 -30.64
CA ASN A 196 -31.66 -26.19 -30.83
C ASN A 196 -32.18 -25.22 -31.89
N HIS A 197 -32.83 -25.74 -32.94
CA HIS A 197 -33.40 -24.99 -34.07
C HIS A 197 -34.93 -24.86 -34.04
N GLU A 198 -35.55 -25.11 -32.90
CA GLU A 198 -36.97 -24.83 -32.69
C GLU A 198 -37.30 -23.34 -32.60
N GLY A 199 -38.59 -23.02 -32.60
CA GLY A 199 -39.13 -21.68 -32.35
C GLY A 199 -38.87 -21.13 -30.93
N ALA A 200 -38.13 -21.88 -30.10
CA ALA A 200 -37.69 -21.58 -28.75
C ALA A 200 -37.14 -20.16 -28.56
N LEU A 201 -37.17 -19.66 -27.31
CA LEU A 201 -36.58 -18.36 -26.93
C LEU A 201 -35.12 -18.16 -27.37
N TRP A 202 -34.38 -19.24 -27.56
CA TRP A 202 -32.96 -19.22 -27.94
C TRP A 202 -32.71 -18.58 -29.32
N ILE A 203 -33.39 -19.02 -30.38
CA ILE A 203 -33.20 -18.48 -31.75
C ILE A 203 -34.50 -18.26 -32.54
N GLY A 204 -35.65 -18.19 -31.85
CA GLY A 204 -36.97 -18.00 -32.45
C GLY A 204 -37.72 -16.77 -31.94
N GLN A 205 -39.02 -16.70 -32.28
CA GLN A 205 -39.94 -15.65 -31.84
C GLN A 205 -40.66 -16.00 -30.52
N GLY A 206 -40.15 -17.00 -29.78
CA GLY A 206 -40.69 -17.41 -28.49
C GLY A 206 -41.89 -18.34 -28.60
N ASP A 207 -41.68 -19.55 -29.11
CA ASP A 207 -42.56 -20.72 -28.95
C ASP A 207 -41.81 -21.82 -28.17
N ASP A 208 -42.43 -22.94 -27.87
CA ASP A 208 -41.74 -24.16 -27.41
C ASP A 208 -40.96 -24.03 -26.09
N TYR A 209 -41.56 -23.30 -25.15
CA TYR A 209 -41.13 -23.26 -23.75
C TYR A 209 -42.32 -22.97 -22.83
N PHE A 210 -42.12 -23.17 -21.53
CA PHE A 210 -43.05 -22.70 -20.51
C PHE A 210 -42.35 -21.76 -19.53
N LEU A 211 -43.12 -20.82 -19.00
CA LEU A 211 -42.76 -19.99 -17.87
C LEU A 211 -43.58 -20.43 -16.66
N TYR A 212 -42.89 -20.73 -15.57
CA TYR A 212 -43.54 -20.97 -14.29
C TYR A 212 -43.11 -19.92 -13.27
N ARG A 213 -44.07 -19.15 -12.77
CA ARG A 213 -43.86 -18.25 -11.63
C ARG A 213 -44.01 -19.06 -10.34
N ARG A 214 -42.88 -19.43 -9.75
CA ARG A 214 -42.85 -20.28 -8.56
C ARG A 214 -43.32 -19.51 -7.31
N PRO A 215 -44.31 -20.03 -6.56
CA PRO A 215 -44.78 -19.44 -5.31
C PRO A 215 -43.69 -19.28 -4.25
N SER A 216 -42.67 -20.16 -4.24
CA SER A 216 -41.62 -20.20 -3.23
C SER A 216 -40.84 -18.89 -3.10
N ASP A 217 -40.64 -18.13 -4.18
CA ASP A 217 -40.00 -16.81 -4.12
C ASP A 217 -40.53 -15.78 -5.13
N GLY A 218 -41.57 -16.13 -5.89
CA GLY A 218 -42.23 -15.24 -6.83
C GLY A 218 -41.45 -14.99 -8.12
N ARG A 219 -40.36 -15.72 -8.38
CA ARG A 219 -39.55 -15.60 -9.61
C ARG A 219 -40.02 -16.56 -10.70
N PHE A 220 -39.80 -16.19 -11.96
CA PHE A 220 -40.06 -17.02 -13.13
C PHE A 220 -38.86 -17.94 -13.43
N ILE A 221 -39.17 -19.18 -13.80
CA ILE A 221 -38.22 -20.15 -14.34
C ILE A 221 -38.68 -20.63 -15.71
N LEU A 222 -37.72 -21.08 -16.54
CA LEU A 222 -37.98 -21.67 -17.84
C LEU A 222 -38.10 -23.20 -17.72
N ILE A 223 -39.12 -23.78 -18.36
CA ILE A 223 -39.27 -25.23 -18.51
C ILE A 223 -39.17 -25.53 -20.02
N SER A 224 -38.29 -26.46 -20.39
CA SER A 224 -38.04 -26.75 -21.79
C SER A 224 -39.15 -27.65 -22.39
N TRP A 225 -39.44 -27.45 -23.69
CA TRP A 225 -40.48 -28.16 -24.42
C TRP A 225 -40.11 -28.27 -25.92
N ASP A 226 -40.65 -29.27 -26.62
CA ASP A 226 -40.44 -29.58 -28.06
C ASP A 226 -38.95 -29.54 -28.48
N HIS A 227 -38.31 -30.69 -28.60
CA HIS A 227 -36.87 -30.80 -28.88
C HIS A 227 -36.54 -31.63 -30.13
N ASP A 228 -37.45 -31.65 -31.11
CA ASP A 228 -37.28 -32.41 -32.35
C ASP A 228 -36.20 -31.83 -33.28
N CYS A 229 -35.91 -30.53 -33.23
CA CYS A 229 -34.82 -29.88 -33.97
C CYS A 229 -33.55 -29.62 -33.15
N THR A 230 -33.10 -30.59 -32.33
CA THR A 230 -31.81 -30.52 -31.59
C THR A 230 -30.71 -31.36 -32.27
N PHE A 231 -29.45 -31.25 -31.82
CA PHE A 231 -28.28 -31.94 -32.40
C PHE A 231 -28.05 -31.64 -33.89
N MET A 232 -28.27 -30.39 -34.30
CA MET A 232 -28.33 -30.00 -35.73
C MET A 232 -26.94 -29.82 -36.35
N TYR A 233 -26.16 -28.83 -35.87
CA TYR A 233 -24.84 -28.51 -36.42
C TYR A 233 -23.80 -28.33 -35.30
N ALA A 234 -22.72 -29.11 -35.38
CA ALA A 234 -21.71 -29.12 -34.34
C ALA A 234 -20.86 -27.84 -34.30
N ASP A 235 -20.74 -27.14 -35.44
CA ASP A 235 -19.88 -25.97 -35.67
C ASP A 235 -20.62 -24.63 -35.58
N HIS A 236 -21.91 -24.63 -35.24
CA HIS A 236 -22.70 -23.41 -35.10
C HIS A 236 -22.27 -22.53 -33.93
N SER A 237 -22.55 -21.23 -34.02
CA SER A 237 -22.07 -20.30 -33.01
C SER A 237 -22.85 -20.44 -31.71
N ILE A 238 -22.19 -20.36 -30.56
CA ILE A 238 -22.87 -20.18 -29.26
C ILE A 238 -23.52 -18.78 -29.15
N TRP A 239 -23.41 -17.96 -30.20
CA TRP A 239 -24.00 -16.63 -30.30
C TRP A 239 -25.08 -16.52 -31.39
N GLU A 240 -25.62 -17.66 -31.88
CA GLU A 240 -26.82 -17.64 -32.76
C GLU A 240 -27.92 -16.65 -32.30
N PRO A 241 -28.22 -16.50 -30.98
CA PRO A 241 -29.21 -15.54 -30.50
C PRO A 241 -28.95 -14.09 -30.92
N ASN A 242 -27.68 -13.69 -31.14
CA ASN A 242 -27.36 -12.33 -31.56
C ASN A 242 -27.94 -12.00 -32.95
N TRP A 243 -28.12 -13.01 -33.81
CA TRP A 243 -28.72 -12.82 -35.12
C TRP A 243 -30.21 -13.13 -35.13
N LEU A 244 -30.66 -14.14 -34.37
CA LEU A 244 -31.98 -14.74 -34.56
C LEU A 244 -32.99 -14.49 -33.43
N ALA A 245 -32.54 -14.25 -32.19
CA ALA A 245 -33.42 -14.07 -31.05
C ALA A 245 -34.05 -12.66 -30.96
N SER A 246 -34.96 -12.48 -30.01
CA SER A 246 -35.55 -11.17 -29.67
C SER A 246 -34.52 -10.21 -29.06
N THR A 247 -34.82 -8.92 -29.07
CA THR A 247 -33.95 -7.89 -28.45
C THR A 247 -33.77 -8.12 -26.96
N VAL A 248 -34.80 -8.64 -26.28
CA VAL A 248 -34.76 -8.93 -24.84
C VAL A 248 -33.81 -10.09 -24.55
N VAL A 249 -33.86 -11.18 -25.33
CA VAL A 249 -32.91 -12.30 -25.17
C VAL A 249 -31.48 -11.85 -25.44
N LYS A 250 -31.26 -11.02 -26.47
CA LYS A 250 -29.94 -10.41 -26.73
C LYS A 250 -29.47 -9.58 -25.55
N ARG A 251 -30.34 -8.78 -24.94
CA ARG A 251 -30.01 -7.98 -23.76
C ARG A 251 -29.59 -8.85 -22.58
N ILE A 252 -30.34 -9.93 -22.31
CA ILE A 252 -30.01 -10.89 -21.25
C ILE A 252 -28.63 -11.51 -21.51
N LEU A 253 -28.42 -12.12 -22.68
CA LEU A 253 -27.20 -12.87 -22.97
C LEU A 253 -25.95 -12.00 -23.18
N ASN A 254 -26.11 -10.69 -23.40
CA ASN A 254 -24.99 -9.76 -23.54
C ASN A 254 -24.75 -8.90 -22.28
N TYR A 255 -25.54 -9.06 -21.22
CA TYR A 255 -25.25 -8.40 -19.95
C TYR A 255 -23.99 -9.04 -19.32
N PRO A 256 -22.95 -8.28 -18.92
CA PRO A 256 -21.63 -8.83 -18.59
C PRO A 256 -21.63 -10.02 -17.62
N ASP A 257 -22.36 -9.93 -16.51
CA ASP A 257 -22.47 -11.02 -15.53
C ASP A 257 -23.13 -12.28 -16.12
N PHE A 258 -24.20 -12.08 -16.88
CA PHE A 258 -24.96 -13.17 -17.49
C PHE A 258 -24.18 -13.82 -18.63
N THR A 259 -23.43 -13.04 -19.41
CA THR A 259 -22.47 -13.54 -20.40
C THR A 259 -21.40 -14.43 -19.75
N ARG A 260 -20.89 -14.03 -18.57
CA ARG A 260 -19.92 -14.84 -17.82
C ARG A 260 -20.53 -16.16 -17.37
N TRP A 261 -21.72 -16.11 -16.77
CA TRP A 261 -22.47 -17.32 -16.39
C TRP A 261 -22.76 -18.24 -17.57
N TYR A 262 -23.07 -17.66 -18.73
CA TYR A 262 -23.35 -18.39 -19.96
C TYR A 262 -22.12 -19.18 -20.44
N TYR A 263 -20.95 -18.53 -20.48
CA TYR A 263 -19.68 -19.21 -20.77
C TYR A 263 -19.36 -20.30 -19.73
N GLN A 264 -19.55 -20.01 -18.44
CA GLN A 264 -19.31 -20.95 -17.35
C GLN A 264 -20.20 -22.19 -17.45
N ASP A 265 -21.48 -22.01 -17.78
CA ASP A 265 -22.41 -23.11 -17.96
C ASP A 265 -22.09 -23.94 -19.20
N ILE A 266 -21.79 -23.31 -20.34
CA ILE A 266 -21.39 -24.06 -21.55
C ILE A 266 -20.16 -24.92 -21.26
N ALA A 267 -19.12 -24.34 -20.65
CA ALA A 267 -17.91 -25.06 -20.29
C ALA A 267 -18.20 -26.20 -19.30
N SER A 268 -19.01 -25.93 -18.28
CA SER A 268 -19.40 -26.91 -17.26
C SER A 268 -20.21 -28.06 -17.86
N ILE A 269 -21.22 -27.77 -18.67
CA ILE A 269 -22.08 -28.77 -19.31
C ILE A 269 -21.25 -29.63 -20.28
N ALA A 270 -20.41 -29.01 -21.12
CA ALA A 270 -19.55 -29.72 -22.05
C ALA A 270 -18.55 -30.66 -21.35
N ALA A 271 -18.02 -30.24 -20.19
CA ALA A 271 -17.11 -31.04 -19.39
C ALA A 271 -17.78 -32.18 -18.61
N ASN A 272 -19.07 -32.01 -18.26
CA ASN A 272 -19.81 -32.92 -17.39
C ASN A 272 -20.97 -33.59 -18.12
N GLU A 273 -22.17 -33.01 -18.07
CA GLU A 273 -23.42 -33.64 -18.50
C GLU A 273 -23.44 -33.97 -20.01
N PHE A 274 -22.81 -33.15 -20.84
CA PHE A 274 -22.73 -33.36 -22.28
C PHE A 274 -21.40 -34.01 -22.73
N SER A 275 -20.56 -34.45 -21.79
CA SER A 275 -19.29 -35.10 -22.12
C SER A 275 -19.50 -36.40 -22.91
N VAL A 276 -18.48 -36.81 -23.69
CA VAL A 276 -18.48 -38.10 -24.40
C VAL A 276 -18.74 -39.26 -23.45
N ALA A 277 -18.18 -39.21 -22.23
CA ALA A 277 -18.32 -40.25 -21.22
C ALA A 277 -19.76 -40.41 -20.74
N GLU A 278 -20.53 -39.32 -20.66
CA GLU A 278 -21.93 -39.33 -20.23
C GLU A 278 -22.90 -39.59 -21.40
N MET A 279 -22.66 -38.98 -22.56
CA MET A 279 -23.61 -39.05 -23.68
C MET A 279 -23.54 -40.38 -24.44
N TYR A 280 -22.36 -40.96 -24.65
CA TYR A 280 -22.23 -42.17 -25.47
C TYR A 280 -23.01 -43.38 -24.91
N PRO A 281 -22.91 -43.70 -23.60
CA PRO A 281 -23.70 -44.79 -23.02
C PRO A 281 -25.21 -44.56 -23.13
N ARG A 282 -25.67 -43.31 -23.01
CA ARG A 282 -27.10 -42.96 -23.14
C ARG A 282 -27.58 -43.12 -24.58
N ILE A 283 -26.79 -42.68 -25.55
CA ILE A 283 -27.08 -42.88 -26.97
C ILE A 283 -27.11 -44.39 -27.30
N ASP A 284 -26.19 -45.19 -26.75
CA ASP A 284 -26.17 -46.65 -26.94
C ASP A 284 -27.36 -47.36 -26.29
N ALA A 285 -27.93 -46.78 -25.23
CA ALA A 285 -29.09 -47.33 -24.53
C ALA A 285 -30.43 -47.03 -25.22
N LEU A 286 -30.45 -46.16 -26.25
CA LEU A 286 -31.66 -45.90 -27.03
C LEU A 286 -32.16 -47.19 -27.70
N PRO A 287 -33.48 -47.44 -27.75
CA PRO A 287 -34.05 -48.66 -28.32
C PRO A 287 -33.84 -48.77 -29.84
N ASP A 288 -34.08 -49.97 -30.40
CA ASP A 288 -33.83 -50.28 -31.82
C ASP A 288 -34.64 -49.44 -32.82
N VAL A 289 -35.75 -48.80 -32.39
CA VAL A 289 -36.48 -47.81 -33.21
C VAL A 289 -35.58 -46.62 -33.60
N VAL A 290 -34.58 -46.30 -32.78
CA VAL A 290 -33.47 -45.41 -33.12
C VAL A 290 -32.37 -46.27 -33.73
N ASP A 291 -32.21 -46.24 -35.04
CA ASP A 291 -31.28 -47.16 -35.69
C ASP A 291 -29.80 -46.85 -35.38
N ALA A 292 -28.92 -47.81 -35.67
CA ALA A 292 -27.48 -47.69 -35.39
C ALA A 292 -26.80 -46.56 -36.17
N SER A 293 -27.26 -46.22 -37.37
CA SER A 293 -26.71 -45.11 -38.15
C SER A 293 -27.04 -43.78 -37.47
N TYR A 294 -28.28 -43.64 -36.98
CA TYR A 294 -28.72 -42.43 -36.29
C TYR A 294 -28.02 -42.26 -34.93
N ARG A 295 -27.87 -43.34 -34.15
CA ARG A 295 -27.05 -43.33 -32.92
C ARG A 295 -25.60 -42.90 -33.19
N ASN A 296 -24.98 -43.37 -34.27
CA ASN A 296 -23.63 -42.95 -34.63
C ASN A 296 -23.54 -41.47 -35.02
N MET A 297 -24.56 -40.94 -35.70
CA MET A 297 -24.64 -39.51 -36.02
C MET A 297 -24.70 -38.64 -34.74
N LEU A 298 -25.52 -39.02 -33.76
CA LEU A 298 -25.61 -38.31 -32.47
C LEU A 298 -24.29 -38.35 -31.71
N LYS A 299 -23.60 -39.50 -31.69
CA LYS A 299 -22.26 -39.62 -31.08
C LYS A 299 -21.21 -38.74 -31.76
N GLN A 300 -21.28 -38.64 -33.09
CA GLN A 300 -20.38 -37.78 -33.85
C GLN A 300 -20.65 -36.30 -33.52
N TYR A 301 -21.92 -35.88 -33.47
CA TYR A 301 -22.30 -34.54 -33.05
C TYR A 301 -21.69 -34.19 -31.67
N VAL A 302 -21.85 -35.05 -30.67
CA VAL A 302 -21.28 -34.82 -29.33
C VAL A 302 -19.77 -34.64 -29.38
N ALA A 303 -19.06 -35.52 -30.10
CA ALA A 303 -17.60 -35.45 -30.20
C ALA A 303 -17.11 -34.17 -30.89
N ASP A 304 -17.82 -33.70 -31.92
CA ASP A 304 -17.45 -32.52 -32.69
C ASP A 304 -17.89 -31.22 -32.00
N ARG A 305 -19.01 -31.22 -31.28
CA ARG A 305 -19.57 -30.03 -30.63
C ARG A 305 -18.72 -29.55 -29.45
N ILE A 306 -18.17 -30.47 -28.65
CA ILE A 306 -17.42 -30.11 -27.42
C ILE A 306 -16.20 -29.21 -27.71
N PRO A 307 -15.31 -29.52 -28.69
CA PRO A 307 -14.22 -28.62 -29.06
C PRO A 307 -14.71 -27.24 -29.55
N GLU A 308 -15.80 -27.19 -30.32
CA GLU A 308 -16.35 -25.94 -30.88
C GLU A 308 -17.02 -25.05 -29.82
N LEU A 309 -17.62 -25.65 -28.79
CA LEU A 309 -18.12 -24.89 -27.64
C LEU A 309 -16.96 -24.19 -26.91
N ASN A 310 -15.88 -24.92 -26.65
CA ASN A 310 -14.73 -24.40 -25.90
C ASN A 310 -13.93 -23.35 -26.70
N SER A 311 -13.83 -23.50 -28.02
CA SER A 311 -13.08 -22.57 -28.88
C SER A 311 -13.71 -21.16 -28.93
N GLN A 312 -15.00 -21.06 -28.64
CA GLN A 312 -15.77 -19.81 -28.66
C GLN A 312 -15.76 -19.06 -27.31
N ILE A 313 -15.14 -19.64 -26.26
CA ILE A 313 -14.99 -18.98 -24.95
C ILE A 313 -13.68 -18.17 -24.94
N PRO A 314 -13.71 -16.87 -24.59
CA PRO A 314 -12.51 -16.04 -24.51
C PRO A 314 -11.44 -16.61 -23.56
N ALA A 315 -10.22 -16.76 -24.07
CA ALA A 315 -9.06 -17.24 -23.31
C ALA A 315 -8.26 -16.08 -22.67
N THR A 316 -8.95 -15.21 -21.95
CA THR A 316 -8.34 -14.04 -21.28
C THR A 316 -7.72 -14.45 -19.93
N THR A 317 -6.52 -13.96 -19.64
CA THR A 317 -5.80 -14.18 -18.37
C THR A 317 -5.96 -13.01 -17.42
N LEU A 318 -5.77 -13.25 -16.12
CA LEU A 318 -5.80 -12.20 -15.11
C LEU A 318 -4.68 -11.17 -15.33
N SER A 319 -5.02 -9.87 -15.27
CA SER A 319 -4.06 -8.76 -15.28
C SER A 319 -4.55 -7.62 -14.41
N ILE A 320 -3.63 -6.81 -13.87
CA ILE A 320 -3.95 -5.50 -13.29
C ILE A 320 -3.47 -4.45 -14.31
N GLU A 321 -4.37 -3.65 -14.86
CA GLU A 321 -4.07 -2.59 -15.84
C GLU A 321 -3.95 -1.21 -15.18
N THR A 322 -4.52 -1.02 -13.99
CA THR A 322 -4.33 0.22 -13.21
C THR A 322 -2.84 0.44 -12.97
N ASN A 323 -2.35 1.62 -13.40
CA ASN A 323 -0.94 2.01 -13.33
C ASN A 323 0.01 0.95 -13.93
N ASP A 324 -0.38 0.32 -15.04
CA ASP A 324 0.41 -0.73 -15.71
C ASP A 324 0.74 -1.94 -14.81
N GLY A 325 0.02 -2.11 -13.70
CA GLY A 325 0.27 -3.15 -12.70
C GLY A 325 1.38 -2.82 -11.70
N ASP A 326 1.97 -1.63 -11.77
CA ASP A 326 3.00 -1.15 -10.84
C ASP A 326 2.37 -0.47 -9.62
N ASP A 327 3.03 -0.59 -8.47
CA ASP A 327 2.67 0.11 -7.23
C ASP A 327 2.62 1.65 -7.44
N PHE A 328 1.69 2.32 -6.77
CA PHE A 328 1.50 3.77 -6.95
C PHE A 328 0.97 4.50 -5.73
N THR A 329 1.02 5.83 -5.78
CA THR A 329 0.57 6.72 -4.71
C THR A 329 -0.66 7.52 -5.14
N MET A 330 -1.60 7.71 -4.22
CA MET A 330 -2.80 8.53 -4.41
C MET A 330 -3.00 9.50 -3.25
N THR A 331 -3.74 10.58 -3.48
CA THR A 331 -4.15 11.54 -2.44
C THR A 331 -5.61 11.37 -2.01
N SER A 332 -6.37 10.52 -2.70
CA SER A 332 -7.74 10.15 -2.34
C SER A 332 -7.73 8.87 -1.50
N ALA A 333 -8.64 8.76 -0.54
CA ALA A 333 -8.87 7.53 0.20
C ALA A 333 -9.64 6.47 -0.62
N GLU A 334 -10.19 6.82 -1.78
CA GLU A 334 -10.89 5.89 -2.67
C GLU A 334 -9.97 5.41 -3.80
N VAL A 335 -9.94 4.10 -4.04
CA VAL A 335 -9.13 3.45 -5.08
C VAL A 335 -10.00 2.67 -6.05
N THR A 336 -9.63 2.71 -7.33
CA THR A 336 -10.21 1.86 -8.38
C THR A 336 -9.11 1.03 -9.03
N LEU A 337 -9.25 -0.29 -8.99
CA LEU A 337 -8.36 -1.24 -9.67
C LEU A 337 -9.11 -1.88 -10.85
N GLU A 338 -8.54 -1.85 -12.04
CA GLU A 338 -9.12 -2.41 -13.25
C GLU A 338 -8.14 -3.37 -13.93
N GLY A 339 -8.68 -4.33 -14.68
CA GLY A 339 -7.88 -5.21 -15.50
C GLY A 339 -8.67 -6.31 -16.18
N ASN A 340 -7.95 -7.23 -16.81
CA ASN A 340 -8.54 -8.34 -17.55
C ASN A 340 -8.74 -9.56 -16.63
N CYS A 341 -9.74 -10.38 -16.94
CA CYS A 341 -9.97 -11.65 -16.27
C CYS A 341 -10.61 -12.67 -17.19
N SER A 342 -10.50 -13.95 -16.82
CA SER A 342 -11.23 -15.01 -17.49
C SER A 342 -12.74 -14.88 -17.24
N PRO A 343 -13.60 -15.13 -18.24
CA PRO A 343 -15.05 -15.22 -18.01
C PRO A 343 -15.43 -16.46 -17.18
N LEU A 344 -14.54 -17.45 -17.07
CA LEU A 344 -14.81 -18.72 -16.41
C LEU A 344 -14.59 -18.71 -14.89
N ARG A 345 -14.05 -17.62 -14.34
CA ARG A 345 -13.65 -17.54 -12.94
C ARG A 345 -13.91 -16.15 -12.39
N ASP A 346 -14.36 -16.08 -11.14
CA ASP A 346 -14.61 -14.81 -10.48
C ASP A 346 -13.33 -14.23 -9.87
N VAL A 347 -13.21 -12.91 -9.95
CA VAL A 347 -12.12 -12.15 -9.34
C VAL A 347 -12.44 -11.88 -7.88
N LEU A 348 -11.45 -12.13 -7.03
CA LEU A 348 -11.44 -11.81 -5.61
C LEU A 348 -10.31 -10.82 -5.33
N VAL A 349 -10.60 -9.78 -4.56
CA VAL A 349 -9.60 -8.85 -4.04
C VAL A 349 -9.49 -9.06 -2.54
N ASN A 350 -8.29 -9.38 -2.07
CA ASN A 350 -8.02 -9.74 -0.67
C ASN A 350 -8.92 -10.89 -0.17
N GLY A 351 -9.29 -11.81 -1.07
CA GLY A 351 -10.13 -12.97 -0.78
C GLY A 351 -11.64 -12.69 -0.74
N SER A 352 -12.10 -11.48 -1.06
CA SER A 352 -13.52 -11.13 -1.16
C SER A 352 -13.91 -10.69 -2.57
N ALA A 353 -15.16 -10.95 -2.96
CA ALA A 353 -15.78 -10.39 -4.17
C ALA A 353 -16.43 -9.01 -3.91
N ASP A 354 -16.47 -8.56 -2.65
CA ASP A 354 -17.06 -7.27 -2.30
C ASP A 354 -16.30 -6.13 -3.00
N GLY A 355 -17.04 -5.22 -3.63
CA GLY A 355 -16.47 -4.12 -4.42
C GLY A 355 -16.02 -4.51 -5.83
N VAL A 356 -16.09 -5.80 -6.21
CA VAL A 356 -15.77 -6.27 -7.56
C VAL A 356 -17.02 -6.22 -8.46
N SER A 357 -16.84 -5.69 -9.67
CA SER A 357 -17.84 -5.66 -10.74
C SER A 357 -17.20 -6.02 -12.09
N TYR A 358 -18.01 -6.37 -13.08
CA TYR A 358 -17.53 -6.78 -14.41
C TYR A 358 -18.05 -5.83 -15.50
N PRO A 359 -17.28 -4.79 -15.89
CA PRO A 359 -17.68 -3.90 -16.97
C PRO A 359 -17.89 -4.61 -18.31
N THR A 360 -17.15 -5.70 -18.56
CA THR A 360 -17.35 -6.64 -19.67
C THR A 360 -17.20 -8.06 -19.16
N ALA A 361 -17.52 -9.07 -19.98
CA ALA A 361 -17.35 -10.47 -19.58
C ALA A 361 -15.88 -10.85 -19.27
N THR A 362 -14.91 -10.08 -19.79
CA THR A 362 -13.47 -10.37 -19.70
C THR A 362 -12.68 -9.29 -18.97
N THR A 363 -13.35 -8.32 -18.33
CA THR A 363 -12.70 -7.28 -17.54
C THR A 363 -13.36 -7.17 -16.17
N TYR A 364 -12.56 -6.85 -15.16
CA TYR A 364 -13.05 -6.56 -13.82
C TYR A 364 -12.72 -5.12 -13.43
N ARG A 365 -13.51 -4.60 -12.49
CA ARG A 365 -13.27 -3.35 -11.76
C ARG A 365 -13.48 -3.64 -10.29
N TYR A 366 -12.55 -3.17 -9.46
CA TYR A 366 -12.66 -3.15 -8.01
C TYR A 366 -12.68 -1.71 -7.51
N GLU A 367 -13.59 -1.41 -6.59
CA GLU A 367 -13.67 -0.13 -5.89
C GLU A 367 -13.53 -0.37 -4.38
N GLY A 368 -12.62 0.36 -3.73
CA GLY A 368 -12.30 0.18 -2.31
C GLY A 368 -11.85 1.47 -1.63
N VAL A 369 -11.62 1.37 -0.31
CA VAL A 369 -11.14 2.48 0.54
C VAL A 369 -9.77 2.11 1.10
N LEU A 370 -8.83 3.06 1.04
CA LEU A 370 -7.47 2.96 1.55
C LEU A 370 -7.43 3.31 3.04
N TRP A 371 -6.58 2.61 3.78
CA TRP A 371 -6.16 3.00 5.12
C TRP A 371 -4.90 3.86 5.06
N ASP A 372 -4.62 4.58 6.16
CA ASP A 372 -3.47 5.49 6.30
C ASP A 372 -2.15 4.71 6.51
N GLU A 373 -1.88 3.82 5.56
CA GLU A 373 -0.74 2.89 5.50
C GLU A 373 -0.55 2.43 4.04
N ASP A 374 0.48 1.60 3.78
CA ASP A 374 0.65 0.95 2.48
C ASP A 374 -0.42 -0.15 2.29
N ASN A 375 -1.32 0.02 1.32
CA ASN A 375 -2.44 -0.90 1.10
C ASN A 375 -2.06 -1.97 0.07
N LEU A 376 -1.82 -3.20 0.53
CA LEU A 376 -1.56 -4.35 -0.34
C LEU A 376 -2.87 -4.99 -0.83
N PHE A 377 -3.06 -5.03 -2.14
CA PHE A 377 -4.18 -5.72 -2.79
C PHE A 377 -3.69 -6.99 -3.47
N ALA A 378 -4.20 -8.14 -3.02
CA ALA A 378 -4.05 -9.43 -3.69
C ALA A 378 -5.28 -9.69 -4.58
N VAL A 379 -5.11 -9.52 -5.88
CA VAL A 379 -6.14 -9.78 -6.89
C VAL A 379 -5.97 -11.21 -7.42
N SER A 380 -6.98 -12.05 -7.29
CA SER A 380 -6.94 -13.45 -7.72
C SER A 380 -8.19 -13.86 -8.47
N ASP A 381 -8.06 -14.79 -9.42
CA ASP A 381 -9.19 -15.48 -10.05
C ASP A 381 -9.27 -16.96 -9.64
N GLY A 382 -8.57 -17.34 -8.57
CA GLY A 382 -8.46 -18.72 -8.07
C GLY A 382 -7.44 -19.60 -8.81
N LEU A 383 -6.99 -19.21 -10.02
CA LEU A 383 -5.84 -19.85 -10.68
C LEU A 383 -4.57 -19.02 -10.51
N ASP A 384 -4.69 -17.73 -10.81
CA ASP A 384 -3.60 -16.77 -10.75
C ASP A 384 -3.81 -15.79 -9.59
N THR A 385 -2.71 -15.18 -9.12
CA THR A 385 -2.75 -14.12 -8.10
C THR A 385 -1.70 -13.08 -8.43
N LEU A 386 -2.13 -11.82 -8.48
CA LEU A 386 -1.30 -10.64 -8.70
C LEU A 386 -1.41 -9.73 -7.47
N THR A 387 -0.34 -8.99 -7.18
CA THR A 387 -0.30 -8.06 -6.06
C THR A 387 0.02 -6.66 -6.55
N ILE A 388 -0.63 -5.65 -5.98
CA ILE A 388 -0.33 -4.23 -6.17
C ILE A 388 -0.45 -3.52 -4.84
N THR A 389 0.50 -2.64 -4.53
CA THR A 389 0.50 -1.78 -3.35
C THR A 389 0.09 -0.38 -3.74
N VAL A 390 -0.93 0.16 -3.05
CA VAL A 390 -1.38 1.54 -3.24
C VAL A 390 -1.10 2.32 -1.96
N HIS A 391 -0.24 3.32 -2.06
CA HIS A 391 0.05 4.21 -0.94
C HIS A 391 -0.93 5.39 -0.94
N TRP A 392 -1.53 5.67 0.22
CA TRP A 392 -2.31 6.89 0.42
C TRP A 392 -1.40 7.98 1.02
N ASP A 393 -1.01 8.96 0.20
CA ASP A 393 -0.35 10.19 0.67
C ASP A 393 -1.42 11.07 1.33
N SER A 394 -1.71 10.74 2.59
CA SER A 394 -2.78 11.33 3.40
C SER A 394 -2.41 12.69 4.00
N PHE A 395 -1.11 13.01 4.07
CA PHE A 395 -0.59 14.12 4.82
C PHE A 395 0.27 15.08 3.98
N HIS A 396 -0.25 16.28 3.74
CA HIS A 396 0.42 17.29 2.91
C HIS A 396 0.78 18.58 3.68
N GLY A 397 0.73 18.54 5.01
CA GLY A 397 0.84 19.70 5.89
C GLY A 397 -0.46 20.49 6.05
N GLY A 398 -0.38 21.64 6.73
CA GLY A 398 -1.51 22.41 7.22
C GLY A 398 -1.33 22.77 8.70
N THR A 399 -2.30 23.48 9.26
CA THR A 399 -2.39 23.66 10.72
C THR A 399 -3.11 22.48 11.32
N LEU A 400 -2.43 21.73 12.19
CA LEU A 400 -2.99 20.56 12.85
C LEU A 400 -4.11 20.97 13.81
N THR A 401 -5.17 20.18 13.87
CA THR A 401 -6.33 20.41 14.75
C THR A 401 -6.44 19.40 15.89
N GLU A 402 -5.66 18.32 15.82
CA GLU A 402 -5.58 17.23 16.79
C GLU A 402 -4.20 16.59 16.74
N ASP A 403 -3.88 15.78 17.75
CA ASP A 403 -2.67 14.97 17.75
C ASP A 403 -2.59 14.16 16.45
N THR A 404 -1.46 14.29 15.75
CA THR A 404 -1.31 13.73 14.40
C THR A 404 -0.13 12.76 14.40
N LEU A 405 -0.36 11.57 13.87
CA LEU A 405 0.66 10.58 13.56
C LEU A 405 0.91 10.60 12.04
N ILE A 406 2.15 10.78 11.62
CA ILE A 406 2.56 10.46 10.25
C ILE A 406 3.10 9.03 10.28
N ALA A 407 2.31 8.11 9.72
CA ALA A 407 2.60 6.68 9.71
C ALA A 407 3.81 6.34 8.83
N ALA A 408 4.49 5.24 9.14
CA ALA A 408 5.57 4.73 8.32
C ALA A 408 5.06 4.35 6.92
N SER A 409 5.83 4.73 5.89
CA SER A 409 5.52 4.45 4.49
C SER A 409 6.79 4.14 3.71
N SER A 410 6.68 3.24 2.74
CA SER A 410 7.73 2.98 1.75
C SER A 410 7.86 4.11 0.73
N TYR A 411 6.89 5.02 0.68
CA TYR A 411 6.79 6.15 -0.22
C TYR A 411 6.89 7.48 0.54
N PRO A 412 7.45 8.54 -0.07
CA PRO A 412 7.59 9.84 0.58
C PRO A 412 6.26 10.60 0.62
N TYR A 413 5.98 11.27 1.75
CA TYR A 413 4.87 12.23 1.86
C TYR A 413 5.22 13.54 1.16
N ALA A 414 4.35 14.02 0.28
CA ALA A 414 4.54 15.31 -0.40
C ALA A 414 4.01 16.46 0.46
N ILE A 415 4.90 17.19 1.14
CA ILE A 415 4.54 18.32 1.98
C ILE A 415 4.37 19.57 1.13
N THR A 416 3.12 19.86 0.75
CA THR A 416 2.77 20.97 -0.15
C THR A 416 2.34 22.24 0.60
N SER A 417 1.97 22.10 1.88
CA SER A 417 1.62 23.17 2.82
C SER A 417 2.55 23.13 4.04
N ASN A 418 2.74 24.27 4.72
CA ASN A 418 3.54 24.30 5.95
C ASN A 418 2.90 23.39 7.00
N ILE A 419 3.70 22.66 7.75
CA ILE A 419 3.21 21.90 8.90
C ILE A 419 3.23 22.85 10.10
N ILE A 420 2.08 23.17 10.67
CA ILE A 420 1.97 24.04 11.85
C ILE A 420 1.37 23.21 12.98
N VAL A 421 2.14 23.01 14.06
CA VAL A 421 1.73 22.32 15.28
C VAL A 421 1.35 23.38 16.33
N PRO A 422 0.05 23.58 16.63
CA PRO A 422 -0.40 24.56 17.62
C PRO A 422 -0.14 24.11 19.07
N ALA A 423 -0.51 24.98 20.00
CA ALA A 423 -0.56 24.65 21.43
C ALA A 423 -1.42 23.39 21.67
N ASP A 424 -1.00 22.57 22.64
CA ASP A 424 -1.69 21.37 23.11
C ASP A 424 -1.79 20.23 22.08
N ILE A 425 -1.08 20.33 20.94
CA ILE A 425 -1.04 19.31 19.90
C ILE A 425 0.36 18.68 19.79
N THR A 426 0.39 17.36 19.66
CA THR A 426 1.60 16.59 19.36
C THR A 426 1.60 16.10 17.92
N LEU A 427 2.68 16.40 17.19
CA LEU A 427 3.02 15.74 15.94
C LEU A 427 4.01 14.61 16.21
N THR A 428 3.61 13.39 15.90
CA THR A 428 4.48 12.20 15.97
C THR A 428 4.81 11.71 14.57
N ILE A 429 6.08 11.42 14.29
CA ILE A 429 6.55 10.91 13.01
C ILE A 429 7.21 9.56 13.24
N GLU A 430 6.69 8.51 12.60
CA GLU A 430 7.22 7.16 12.78
C GLU A 430 8.60 6.96 12.11
N PRO A 431 9.40 5.97 12.59
CA PRO A 431 10.67 5.62 11.95
C PRO A 431 10.52 5.28 10.46
N GLY A 432 11.47 5.73 9.64
CA GLY A 432 11.52 5.47 8.20
C GLY A 432 10.71 6.44 7.33
N VAL A 433 9.91 7.32 7.94
CA VAL A 433 9.16 8.33 7.19
C VAL A 433 10.09 9.27 6.41
N THR A 434 9.76 9.49 5.14
CA THR A 434 10.39 10.52 4.31
C THR A 434 9.40 11.63 4.02
N LEU A 435 9.74 12.87 4.39
CA LEU A 435 8.97 14.07 4.11
C LEU A 435 9.64 14.90 3.02
N HIS A 436 8.97 15.04 1.88
CA HIS A 436 9.42 15.86 0.75
C HIS A 436 8.74 17.23 0.76
N PHE A 437 9.43 18.23 1.26
CA PHE A 437 8.93 19.60 1.36
C PHE A 437 9.04 20.35 0.03
N LYS A 438 7.91 20.86 -0.48
CA LYS A 438 7.96 21.86 -1.57
C LYS A 438 8.77 23.08 -1.15
N GLU A 439 9.31 23.77 -2.15
CA GLU A 439 10.14 24.96 -1.95
C GLU A 439 9.49 25.97 -0.98
N ASN A 440 10.28 26.45 -0.01
CA ASN A 440 9.88 27.38 1.06
C ASN A 440 8.78 26.85 2.01
N ARG A 441 8.48 25.55 2.03
CA ARG A 441 7.65 24.94 3.09
C ARG A 441 8.51 24.62 4.30
N TYR A 442 7.91 24.68 5.48
CA TYR A 442 8.61 24.46 6.75
C TYR A 442 7.71 23.73 7.74
N LEU A 443 8.32 23.21 8.81
CA LEU A 443 7.63 22.69 9.98
C LEU A 443 7.77 23.72 11.10
N ARG A 444 6.65 24.18 11.68
CA ARG A 444 6.63 25.09 12.83
C ARG A 444 5.88 24.47 13.99
N VAL A 445 6.50 24.48 15.17
CA VAL A 445 5.86 24.10 16.44
C VAL A 445 5.71 25.35 17.29
N ASN A 446 4.48 25.74 17.57
CA ASN A 446 4.18 26.93 18.37
C ASN A 446 4.21 26.62 19.87
N GLY A 447 4.21 27.66 20.71
CA GLY A 447 4.17 27.54 22.17
C GLY A 447 3.07 26.59 22.66
N GLY A 448 3.47 25.58 23.43
CA GLY A 448 2.59 24.51 23.93
C GLY A 448 2.40 23.31 22.99
N GLY A 449 2.86 23.39 21.73
CA GLY A 449 2.87 22.27 20.79
C GLY A 449 4.11 21.40 20.95
N ARG A 450 4.07 20.16 20.45
CA ARG A 450 5.16 19.19 20.61
C ARG A 450 5.48 18.45 19.30
N LEU A 451 6.78 18.27 19.02
CA LEU A 451 7.29 17.41 17.96
C LEU A 451 8.02 16.20 18.51
N LEU A 452 7.60 15.00 18.08
CA LEU A 452 8.25 13.72 18.33
C LEU A 452 8.64 13.09 16.99
N ALA A 453 9.89 13.31 16.57
CA ALA A 453 10.49 12.72 15.37
C ALA A 453 11.64 11.80 15.80
N GLU A 454 11.31 10.58 16.24
CA GLU A 454 12.26 9.62 16.80
C GLU A 454 12.38 8.41 15.86
N GLY A 455 13.29 8.50 14.88
CA GLY A 455 13.62 7.41 13.99
C GLY A 455 14.45 6.31 14.67
N THR A 456 15.00 5.41 13.87
CA THR A 456 15.99 4.42 14.35
C THR A 456 17.21 4.40 13.44
N ALA A 457 18.33 3.87 13.92
CA ALA A 457 19.52 3.71 13.07
C ALA A 457 19.27 2.89 11.79
N ALA A 458 18.31 1.94 11.82
CA ALA A 458 17.93 1.14 10.65
C ALA A 458 16.94 1.87 9.73
N HIS A 459 16.10 2.74 10.29
CA HIS A 459 15.03 3.45 9.60
C HIS A 459 15.02 4.91 10.08
N PRO A 460 15.97 5.74 9.61
CA PRO A 460 16.00 7.14 9.99
C PRO A 460 14.83 7.90 9.36
N ILE A 461 14.40 8.98 10.00
CA ILE A 461 13.41 9.90 9.41
C ILE A 461 14.15 10.86 8.48
N LEU A 462 13.67 11.05 7.25
CA LEU A 462 14.28 11.97 6.28
C LEU A 462 13.40 13.21 6.08
N PHE A 463 13.92 14.37 6.47
CA PHE A 463 13.37 15.69 6.14
C PHE A 463 14.18 16.29 4.99
N THR A 464 13.60 16.34 3.80
CA THR A 464 14.31 16.82 2.60
C THR A 464 13.39 17.60 1.66
N LYS A 465 13.98 18.19 0.63
CA LYS A 465 13.25 18.98 -0.37
C LYS A 465 12.55 18.11 -1.43
N GLN A 466 11.43 18.60 -1.95
CA GLN A 466 10.83 18.12 -3.18
C GLN A 466 11.40 18.91 -4.38
N GLY A 467 12.06 18.21 -5.29
CA GLY A 467 12.59 18.82 -6.52
C GLY A 467 13.91 19.59 -6.30
N SER A 468 14.07 20.73 -6.98
CA SER A 468 15.35 21.44 -7.01
C SER A 468 15.54 22.50 -5.91
N GLY A 469 14.46 23.16 -5.45
CA GLY A 469 14.51 24.24 -4.46
C GLY A 469 14.64 23.76 -3.01
N TYR A 470 15.02 24.64 -2.08
CA TYR A 470 15.26 24.30 -0.68
C TYR A 470 14.00 24.51 0.17
N TRP A 471 13.91 23.83 1.31
CA TRP A 471 12.81 23.99 2.27
C TRP A 471 13.25 24.81 3.49
N GLY A 472 12.30 25.27 4.28
CA GLY A 472 12.51 26.26 5.35
C GLY A 472 13.03 25.71 6.68
N GLY A 473 13.24 24.40 6.78
CA GLY A 473 13.66 23.71 8.00
C GLY A 473 12.59 23.64 9.10
N ILE A 474 13.05 23.41 10.33
CA ILE A 474 12.22 23.18 11.52
C ILE A 474 12.31 24.38 12.45
N LEU A 475 11.18 25.03 12.74
CA LEU A 475 11.08 26.17 13.64
C LEU A 475 10.27 25.80 14.90
N LEU A 476 10.95 25.76 16.04
CA LEU A 476 10.34 25.67 17.37
C LEU A 476 10.20 27.08 17.93
N ASP A 477 8.98 27.58 18.02
CA ASP A 477 8.66 28.95 18.41
C ASP A 477 7.90 28.94 19.74
N GLN A 478 8.59 29.31 20.82
CA GLN A 478 8.09 29.41 22.20
C GLN A 478 7.66 28.09 22.85
N THR A 479 7.85 26.93 22.21
CA THR A 479 7.50 25.63 22.80
C THR A 479 8.50 25.19 23.86
N GLN A 480 8.04 25.04 25.08
CA GLN A 480 8.81 24.52 26.22
C GLN A 480 8.56 23.01 26.45
N GLU A 481 7.79 22.38 25.56
CA GLU A 481 7.56 20.94 25.58
C GLU A 481 8.84 20.15 25.30
N ASP A 482 8.79 18.85 25.58
CA ASP A 482 9.88 17.94 25.27
C ASP A 482 9.87 17.56 23.78
N ASN A 483 10.39 18.46 22.94
CA ASN A 483 10.56 18.26 21.50
C ASN A 483 11.81 17.42 21.22
N ARG A 484 11.67 16.40 20.37
CA ARG A 484 12.72 15.42 20.10
C ARG A 484 12.89 15.17 18.61
N ILE A 485 14.13 15.19 18.17
CA ILE A 485 14.57 14.82 16.83
C ILE A 485 15.71 13.82 17.01
N ALA A 486 15.45 12.54 16.75
CA ALA A 486 16.42 11.47 16.94
C ALA A 486 16.50 10.58 15.71
N HIS A 487 17.71 10.13 15.35
CA HIS A 487 17.93 9.32 14.14
C HIS A 487 17.25 9.91 12.90
N ALA A 488 17.45 11.21 12.69
CA ALA A 488 16.88 11.95 11.56
C ALA A 488 17.99 12.42 10.62
N VAL A 489 17.62 12.65 9.36
CA VAL A 489 18.43 13.36 8.37
C VAL A 489 17.68 14.62 7.97
N ILE A 490 18.28 15.78 8.22
CA ILE A 490 17.74 17.11 7.86
C ILE A 490 18.67 17.68 6.79
N GLU A 491 18.17 17.86 5.58
CA GLU A 491 19.00 18.33 4.47
C GLU A 491 18.31 19.29 3.51
N TYR A 492 19.11 20.09 2.81
CA TYR A 492 18.63 21.07 1.82
C TYR A 492 17.71 22.14 2.39
N THR A 493 18.12 22.73 3.52
CA THR A 493 17.40 23.82 4.19
C THR A 493 17.94 25.19 3.83
N ARG A 494 17.07 26.21 3.79
CA ARG A 494 17.41 27.64 3.69
C ARG A 494 16.45 28.47 4.53
N GLU A 495 16.77 29.74 4.75
CA GLU A 495 15.83 30.68 5.39
C GLU A 495 14.56 30.83 4.53
N ALA A 496 13.40 30.54 5.12
CA ALA A 496 12.07 30.75 4.53
C ALA A 496 11.20 31.72 5.34
N ILE A 497 11.54 31.93 6.62
CA ILE A 497 10.90 32.87 7.53
C ILE A 497 11.98 33.80 8.05
N SER A 498 11.71 35.11 8.10
CA SER A 498 12.69 36.11 8.56
C SER A 498 12.48 36.59 10.00
N ASN A 499 11.32 36.27 10.62
CA ASN A 499 11.01 36.64 12.00
C ASN A 499 9.91 35.75 12.65
N PRO A 500 10.23 34.87 13.61
CA PRO A 500 11.59 34.42 13.94
C PRO A 500 12.25 33.77 12.71
N ARG A 501 13.58 33.84 12.59
CA ARG A 501 14.27 33.29 11.42
C ARG A 501 14.18 31.76 11.41
N SER A 502 14.08 31.18 10.22
CA SER A 502 14.13 29.73 10.07
C SER A 502 15.48 29.29 9.51
N HIS A 503 16.05 28.25 10.10
CA HIS A 503 17.28 27.59 9.68
C HIS A 503 17.06 26.08 9.59
N GLY A 504 18.10 25.25 9.60
CA GLY A 504 17.94 23.79 9.65
C GLY A 504 17.02 23.36 10.81
N VAL A 505 17.43 23.71 12.03
CA VAL A 505 16.58 23.68 13.23
C VAL A 505 16.75 24.98 14.01
N SER A 506 15.65 25.69 14.25
CA SER A 506 15.61 26.96 14.98
C SER A 506 14.78 26.82 16.26
N ALA A 507 15.37 27.13 17.42
CA ALA A 507 14.70 27.11 18.72
C ALA A 507 14.62 28.52 19.33
N TYR A 508 13.50 29.20 19.11
CA TYR A 508 13.22 30.53 19.63
C TYR A 508 12.45 30.45 20.95
N GLY A 509 13.14 30.69 22.06
CA GLY A 509 12.58 30.53 23.41
C GLY A 509 11.97 29.14 23.60
N ALA A 510 12.63 28.12 23.05
CA ALA A 510 12.10 26.78 22.92
C ALA A 510 13.09 25.71 23.39
N ARG A 511 12.57 24.53 23.75
CA ARG A 511 13.35 23.38 24.19
C ARG A 511 13.41 22.31 23.12
N VAL A 512 14.60 21.76 22.84
CA VAL A 512 14.78 20.63 21.91
C VAL A 512 15.94 19.72 22.28
N THR A 513 15.76 18.42 22.05
CA THR A 513 16.84 17.44 22.00
C THR A 513 17.00 16.95 20.57
N ILE A 514 18.21 17.08 20.02
CA ILE A 514 18.60 16.56 18.70
C ILE A 514 19.71 15.54 18.93
N SER A 515 19.46 14.27 18.58
CA SER A 515 20.43 13.21 18.84
C SER A 515 20.61 12.20 17.73
N ASP A 516 21.82 11.67 17.59
CA ASP A 516 22.14 10.58 16.66
C ASP A 516 21.64 10.85 15.22
N SER A 517 21.66 12.13 14.81
CA SER A 517 21.07 12.65 13.59
C SER A 517 22.12 13.29 12.68
N ILE A 518 21.75 13.53 11.42
CA ILE A 518 22.59 14.18 10.41
C ILE A 518 21.92 15.49 9.98
N ILE A 519 22.66 16.60 10.00
CA ILE A 519 22.21 17.88 9.43
C ILE A 519 23.21 18.32 8.37
N ARG A 520 22.75 18.54 7.13
CA ARG A 520 23.66 18.83 6.01
C ARG A 520 23.07 19.63 4.86
N HIS A 521 23.93 20.06 3.94
CA HIS A 521 23.55 20.68 2.67
C HIS A 521 22.67 21.93 2.87
N THR A 522 23.05 22.83 3.77
CA THR A 522 22.31 24.08 3.99
C THR A 522 22.70 25.13 2.96
N ASP A 523 21.78 26.07 2.66
CA ASP A 523 22.04 27.21 1.79
C ASP A 523 21.84 28.50 2.55
N PHE A 524 22.94 29.20 2.80
CA PHE A 524 23.03 30.41 3.63
C PHE A 524 22.19 30.30 4.93
N SER A 525 22.29 29.14 5.59
CA SER A 525 21.52 28.80 6.78
C SER A 525 22.37 28.04 7.79
N ASN A 526 22.18 28.34 9.08
CA ASN A 526 22.78 27.57 10.15
C ASN A 526 22.21 26.15 10.15
N ALA A 527 22.95 25.18 10.68
CA ALA A 527 22.40 23.84 10.91
C ALA A 527 21.44 23.89 12.09
N VAL A 528 21.88 24.49 13.20
CA VAL A 528 21.11 24.66 14.42
C VAL A 528 21.27 26.09 14.95
N GLN A 529 20.17 26.72 15.35
CA GLN A 529 20.20 28.01 16.03
C GLN A 529 19.26 28.04 17.24
N THR A 530 19.68 28.69 18.32
CA THR A 530 18.80 29.07 19.43
C THR A 530 18.79 30.58 19.66
N TYR A 531 17.66 31.09 20.15
CA TYR A 531 17.53 32.51 20.46
C TYR A 531 16.53 32.73 21.61
N PRO A 532 16.76 33.65 22.56
CA PRO A 532 15.76 33.99 23.57
C PRO A 532 14.61 34.73 22.91
N TRP A 533 13.38 34.36 23.23
CA TRP A 533 12.22 34.86 22.51
C TRP A 533 11.04 35.13 23.43
N MET A 534 10.54 36.38 23.39
CA MET A 534 9.38 36.83 24.17
C MET A 534 9.46 36.50 25.68
N GLY A 535 10.66 36.60 26.27
CA GLY A 535 10.88 36.34 27.70
C GLY A 535 11.03 34.86 28.05
N LEU A 536 11.22 33.99 27.06
CA LEU A 536 11.56 32.58 27.25
C LEU A 536 12.99 32.32 26.76
N ASP A 537 13.75 31.59 27.57
CA ASP A 537 15.07 31.13 27.21
C ASP A 537 15.02 29.80 26.46
N PRO A 538 15.88 29.58 25.45
CA PRO A 538 15.97 28.31 24.79
C PRO A 538 16.75 27.29 25.64
N THR A 539 16.53 26.01 25.38
CA THR A 539 17.35 24.93 25.95
C THR A 539 17.61 23.90 24.88
N ILE A 540 18.87 23.63 24.59
CA ILE A 540 19.26 22.67 23.56
C ILE A 540 20.17 21.58 24.10
N TYR A 541 19.85 20.35 23.70
CA TYR A 541 20.70 19.18 23.83
C TYR A 541 21.05 18.70 22.43
N LEU A 542 22.33 18.79 22.05
CA LEU A 542 22.84 18.35 20.76
C LEU A 542 23.80 17.19 20.99
N LEU A 543 23.36 15.96 20.73
CA LEU A 543 24.03 14.74 21.19
C LEU A 543 24.39 13.79 20.04
N ARG A 544 25.67 13.53 19.81
CA ARG A 544 26.15 12.50 18.86
C ARG A 544 25.63 12.69 17.42
N ASN A 545 25.58 13.94 16.95
CA ASN A 545 25.14 14.26 15.60
C ASN A 545 26.32 14.43 14.64
N GLU A 546 26.05 14.20 13.36
CA GLU A 546 26.93 14.58 12.25
C GLU A 546 26.41 15.88 11.62
N ILE A 547 27.23 16.93 11.54
CA ILE A 547 26.83 18.21 10.98
C ILE A 547 27.87 18.67 9.96
N TYR A 548 27.48 18.75 8.68
CA TYR A 548 28.44 19.11 7.63
C TYR A 548 27.85 19.71 6.36
N ASP A 549 28.69 20.34 5.55
CA ASP A 549 28.28 21.14 4.38
C ASP A 549 27.25 22.19 4.80
N ILE A 550 27.69 23.05 5.72
CA ILE A 550 26.88 24.13 6.29
C ILE A 550 27.40 25.47 5.75
N GLN A 551 26.48 26.30 5.26
CA GLN A 551 26.79 27.56 4.60
C GLN A 551 26.51 28.80 5.46
N ARG A 552 26.51 28.62 6.79
CA ARG A 552 26.61 29.59 7.89
C ARG A 552 27.22 28.84 9.10
N ASP A 553 27.14 29.40 10.29
CA ASP A 553 27.58 28.76 11.54
C ASP A 553 26.86 27.43 11.72
N ALA A 554 27.58 26.37 12.07
CA ALA A 554 26.97 25.05 12.24
C ALA A 554 26.00 25.04 13.42
N VAL A 555 26.43 25.57 14.56
CA VAL A 555 25.59 25.73 15.75
C VAL A 555 25.73 27.14 16.30
N HIS A 556 24.64 27.88 16.38
CA HIS A 556 24.61 29.22 16.95
C HIS A 556 23.69 29.26 18.16
N VAL A 557 24.26 29.37 19.36
CA VAL A 557 23.52 29.42 20.61
C VAL A 557 23.49 30.84 21.14
N THR A 558 22.35 31.53 21.00
CA THR A 558 22.14 32.79 21.73
C THR A 558 21.27 32.53 22.96
N GLY A 559 21.79 32.84 24.15
CA GLY A 559 21.10 32.78 25.43
C GLY A 559 20.62 31.38 25.87
N GLY A 560 20.05 31.30 27.08
CA GLY A 560 19.52 30.06 27.63
C GLY A 560 20.60 29.06 28.06
N TYR A 561 20.40 27.77 27.74
CA TYR A 561 21.34 26.70 28.10
C TYR A 561 21.63 25.76 26.92
N ALA A 562 22.91 25.44 26.73
CA ALA A 562 23.34 24.47 25.73
C ALA A 562 24.16 23.33 26.34
N TYR A 563 23.79 22.10 25.97
CA TYR A 563 24.57 20.90 26.23
C TYR A 563 24.87 20.21 24.89
N ILE A 564 26.12 20.31 24.46
CA ILE A 564 26.57 19.86 23.14
C ILE A 564 27.64 18.79 23.36
N GLN A 565 27.28 17.53 23.10
CA GLN A 565 28.15 16.40 23.40
C GLN A 565 28.30 15.42 22.24
N GLY A 566 29.54 15.02 21.95
CA GLY A 566 29.83 13.90 21.05
C GLY A 566 29.54 14.17 19.58
N ASN A 567 29.36 15.42 19.17
CA ASN A 567 29.03 15.75 17.78
C ASN A 567 30.28 15.84 16.92
N HIS A 568 30.14 15.47 15.65
CA HIS A 568 31.16 15.65 14.63
C HIS A 568 30.70 16.75 13.66
N ILE A 569 31.42 17.87 13.66
CA ILE A 569 31.07 19.08 12.92
C ILE A 569 32.20 19.43 11.96
N TYR A 570 31.93 19.46 10.66
CA TYR A 570 32.95 19.78 9.66
C TYR A 570 32.41 20.37 8.37
N ASP A 571 33.28 20.90 7.51
CA ASP A 571 32.87 21.50 6.24
C ASP A 571 31.85 22.65 6.41
N VAL A 572 32.23 23.61 7.27
CA VAL A 572 31.45 24.81 7.55
C VAL A 572 32.06 25.97 6.76
N ARG A 573 31.49 26.28 5.59
CA ARG A 573 32.06 27.26 4.66
C ARG A 573 31.06 27.75 3.62
N HIS A 574 31.16 29.02 3.22
CA HIS A 574 30.52 29.52 1.98
C HIS A 574 31.35 30.65 1.36
N GLY A 575 31.98 30.38 0.22
CA GLY A 575 32.76 31.40 -0.47
C GLY A 575 33.84 32.03 0.42
N ALA A 576 33.76 33.35 0.63
CA ALA A 576 34.67 34.11 1.50
C ALA A 576 34.04 34.51 2.84
N TYR A 577 32.85 33.98 3.17
CA TYR A 577 32.21 34.25 4.45
C TYR A 577 32.84 33.40 5.56
N GLU A 578 32.91 34.01 6.74
CA GLU A 578 33.50 33.50 7.96
C GLU A 578 32.36 33.00 8.84
N PHE A 579 32.42 31.74 9.23
CA PHE A 579 31.37 31.04 9.97
C PHE A 579 32.00 30.07 10.96
N GLU A 580 31.35 29.94 12.10
CA GLU A 580 31.85 29.24 13.26
C GLU A 580 31.34 27.78 13.29
N GLY A 581 32.10 26.90 13.93
CA GLY A 581 31.64 25.55 14.22
C GLY A 581 30.53 25.59 15.27
N ILE A 582 30.85 26.15 16.43
CA ILE A 582 29.89 26.39 17.52
C ILE A 582 30.11 27.81 18.06
N GLU A 583 29.12 28.67 17.89
CA GLU A 583 29.04 29.95 18.57
C GLU A 583 28.15 29.83 19.82
N VAL A 584 28.64 30.33 20.96
CA VAL A 584 27.83 30.56 22.16
C VAL A 584 27.91 32.04 22.52
N SER A 585 26.78 32.71 22.37
CA SER A 585 26.65 34.15 22.57
C SER A 585 25.44 34.50 23.45
N HIS A 586 25.28 35.79 23.76
CA HIS A 586 24.22 36.28 24.63
C HIS A 586 23.60 37.59 24.12
N MET A 587 22.50 38.01 24.76
CA MET A 587 21.91 39.35 24.59
C MET A 587 21.74 40.15 25.90
N ASP A 588 21.57 39.50 27.05
CA ASP A 588 21.31 40.18 28.35
C ASP A 588 22.04 39.57 29.58
N VAL A 589 22.10 38.23 29.71
CA VAL A 589 22.83 37.51 30.79
C VAL A 589 23.74 36.43 30.22
N THR A 590 24.75 35.99 30.97
CA THR A 590 25.72 35.01 30.49
C THR A 590 25.08 33.68 30.10
N THR A 591 25.46 33.13 28.95
CA THR A 591 24.93 31.85 28.45
C THR A 591 25.73 30.67 28.99
N PRO A 592 25.18 29.82 29.89
CA PRO A 592 25.82 28.59 30.31
C PRO A 592 25.86 27.53 29.19
N ALA A 593 27.04 26.98 28.95
CA ALA A 593 27.26 25.92 27.96
C ALA A 593 28.14 24.78 28.48
N VAL A 594 27.86 23.56 28.01
CA VAL A 594 28.69 22.38 28.26
C VAL A 594 29.01 21.76 26.90
N LEU A 595 30.30 21.80 26.53
CA LEU A 595 30.82 21.31 25.25
C LEU A 595 31.75 20.12 25.54
N LEU A 596 31.27 18.90 25.30
CA LEU A 596 31.96 17.68 25.69
C LEU A 596 32.19 16.73 24.52
N ASP A 597 33.39 16.15 24.42
CA ASP A 597 33.65 15.04 23.48
C ASP A 597 33.33 15.37 21.99
N ASN A 598 33.29 16.65 21.59
CA ASN A 598 32.99 17.04 20.21
C ASN A 598 34.25 17.03 19.35
N HIS A 599 34.07 16.70 18.06
CA HIS A 599 35.10 16.80 17.04
C HIS A 599 34.69 17.90 16.05
N VAL A 600 35.40 19.03 16.05
CA VAL A 600 35.06 20.18 15.20
C VAL A 600 36.26 20.51 14.31
N HIS A 601 36.09 20.48 13.00
CA HIS A 601 37.20 20.78 12.10
C HIS A 601 36.79 21.31 10.74
N ASP A 602 37.75 21.83 9.95
CA ASP A 602 37.49 22.28 8.58
C ASP A 602 36.39 23.37 8.52
N VAL A 603 36.47 24.31 9.47
CA VAL A 603 35.57 25.46 9.67
C VAL A 603 36.22 26.72 9.10
N SER A 604 35.45 27.61 8.46
CA SER A 604 35.99 28.79 7.79
C SER A 604 36.46 29.91 8.74
N ASP A 605 35.97 29.95 9.98
CA ASP A 605 36.42 30.87 11.03
C ASP A 605 36.82 30.13 12.32
N ASP A 606 36.19 30.43 13.45
CA ASP A 606 36.52 29.80 14.74
C ASP A 606 35.82 28.44 14.91
N CYS A 607 36.54 27.42 15.41
CA CYS A 607 35.89 26.15 15.72
C CYS A 607 34.88 26.32 16.87
N LEU A 608 35.28 27.01 17.94
CA LEU A 608 34.41 27.46 19.02
C LEU A 608 34.56 28.98 19.22
N ASP A 609 33.48 29.74 19.16
CA ASP A 609 33.46 31.17 19.53
C ASP A 609 32.53 31.42 20.73
N LEU A 610 33.08 32.04 21.76
CA LEU A 610 32.45 32.19 23.07
C LEU A 610 32.42 33.69 23.42
N ASN A 611 31.23 34.28 23.39
CA ASN A 611 30.98 35.68 23.72
C ASN A 611 29.93 35.75 24.84
N ASP A 612 30.21 36.45 25.94
CA ASP A 612 29.32 36.54 27.11
C ASP A 612 28.76 35.19 27.60
N SER A 613 29.64 34.19 27.70
CA SER A 613 29.28 32.82 28.01
C SER A 613 29.99 32.28 29.26
N SER A 614 29.40 31.25 29.87
CA SER A 614 30.06 30.46 30.91
C SER A 614 30.13 29.00 30.46
N ALA A 615 31.30 28.56 30.00
CA ALA A 615 31.42 27.28 29.31
C ALA A 615 32.38 26.31 30.01
N ILE A 616 31.93 25.05 30.16
CA ILE A 616 32.81 23.91 30.42
C ILE A 616 33.09 23.26 29.07
N ILE A 617 34.36 23.24 28.68
CA ILE A 617 34.83 22.72 27.39
C ILE A 617 35.80 21.59 27.70
N GLU A 618 35.36 20.35 27.54
CA GLU A 618 36.15 19.20 27.96
C GLU A 618 36.19 18.05 26.94
N ARG A 619 37.39 17.50 26.74
CA ARG A 619 37.67 16.36 25.83
C ARG A 619 37.26 16.60 24.36
N ASN A 620 37.28 17.83 23.89
CA ASN A 620 37.00 18.14 22.49
C ASN A 620 38.28 18.04 21.63
N GLU A 621 38.12 17.66 20.37
CA GLU A 621 39.15 17.67 19.33
C GLU A 621 38.82 18.76 18.31
N LEU A 622 39.64 19.80 18.22
CA LEU A 622 39.39 21.00 17.43
C LEU A 622 40.57 21.27 16.49
N HIS A 623 40.35 21.29 15.18
CA HIS A 623 41.48 21.49 14.26
C HIS A 623 41.13 22.01 12.87
N HIS A 624 42.12 22.51 12.13
CA HIS A 624 41.92 23.10 10.79
C HIS A 624 40.84 24.22 10.78
N CYS A 625 40.80 25.04 11.83
CA CYS A 625 39.92 26.20 11.91
C CYS A 625 40.56 27.38 11.16
N GLY A 626 39.74 28.16 10.44
CA GLY A 626 40.17 29.27 9.61
C GLY A 626 40.68 30.48 10.38
N ASP A 627 40.31 30.63 11.65
CA ASP A 627 40.84 31.65 12.55
C ASP A 627 41.38 31.05 13.86
N LYS A 628 40.53 30.78 14.86
CA LYS A 628 40.93 30.26 16.17
C LYS A 628 40.34 28.87 16.44
N GLY A 629 41.03 28.09 17.25
CA GLY A 629 40.46 26.85 17.77
C GLY A 629 39.33 27.15 18.76
N ILE A 630 39.64 28.00 19.74
CA ILE A 630 38.71 28.48 20.76
C ILE A 630 38.92 29.99 20.94
N SER A 631 37.92 30.80 20.60
CA SER A 631 37.85 32.24 20.84
C SER A 631 37.01 32.52 22.07
N ILE A 632 37.56 33.23 23.06
CA ILE A 632 36.88 33.51 24.34
C ILE A 632 36.91 35.01 24.61
N GLY A 633 35.79 35.71 24.45
CA GLY A 633 35.65 37.16 24.61
C GLY A 633 34.42 37.62 25.40
N ASP A 634 34.26 38.95 25.49
CA ASP A 634 33.15 39.76 26.04
C ASP A 634 32.54 39.24 27.35
N PRO A 635 33.10 39.61 28.50
CA PRO A 635 33.98 38.69 29.20
C PRO A 635 33.29 37.34 29.52
N SER A 636 33.66 36.32 28.75
CA SER A 636 33.30 34.93 29.03
C SER A 636 34.14 34.34 30.18
N SER A 637 33.60 33.32 30.85
CA SER A 637 34.33 32.51 31.84
C SER A 637 34.34 31.04 31.43
N THR A 638 35.53 30.48 31.23
CA THR A 638 35.66 29.12 30.68
C THR A 638 36.55 28.22 31.52
N THR A 639 36.22 26.93 31.51
CA THR A 639 37.08 25.85 32.03
C THR A 639 37.35 24.87 30.89
N LEU A 640 38.59 24.81 30.45
CA LEU A 640 39.06 24.00 29.33
C LEU A 640 39.87 22.83 29.88
N VAL A 641 39.38 21.60 29.74
CA VAL A 641 40.02 20.40 30.30
C VAL A 641 40.20 19.32 29.24
N ASN A 642 41.39 18.72 29.12
CA ASN A 642 41.64 17.59 28.22
C ASN A 642 41.30 17.84 26.73
N ASN A 643 41.31 19.08 26.24
CA ASN A 643 41.05 19.33 24.82
C ASN A 643 42.34 19.18 24.00
N LEU A 644 42.17 18.71 22.77
CA LEU A 644 43.21 18.68 21.74
C LEU A 644 42.87 19.75 20.70
N VAL A 645 43.71 20.78 20.60
CA VAL A 645 43.53 21.88 19.64
C VAL A 645 44.75 22.02 18.76
N TYR A 646 44.60 21.93 17.44
CA TYR A 646 45.76 21.99 16.55
C TYR A 646 45.49 22.49 15.13
N SER A 647 46.56 22.94 14.45
CA SER A 647 46.50 23.33 13.02
C SER A 647 45.47 24.43 12.70
N CYS A 648 45.21 25.35 13.62
CA CYS A 648 44.49 26.61 13.38
C CYS A 648 45.50 27.65 12.87
N LEU A 649 45.52 27.88 11.56
CA LEU A 649 46.57 28.66 10.90
C LEU A 649 46.22 30.15 10.78
N GLY A 650 44.94 30.48 10.82
CA GLY A 650 44.48 31.86 10.74
C GLY A 650 44.72 32.54 9.40
N LYS A 651 44.48 33.86 9.41
CA LYS A 651 44.67 34.78 8.28
C LYS A 651 45.99 35.53 8.47
N SER A 652 46.88 35.47 7.49
CA SER A 652 48.24 36.03 7.60
C SER A 652 48.28 37.54 7.91
N GLU A 653 47.30 38.26 7.39
CA GLU A 653 47.07 39.69 7.47
C GLU A 653 46.54 40.17 8.81
N ASP A 654 45.86 39.29 9.57
CA ASP A 654 45.35 39.62 10.90
C ASP A 654 46.41 39.21 11.95
N PRO A 655 46.95 40.17 12.73
CA PRO A 655 47.91 39.86 13.78
C PRO A 655 47.33 39.03 14.92
N HIS A 656 46.02 39.01 15.14
CA HIS A 656 45.37 38.27 16.22
C HIS A 656 44.83 36.90 15.78
N SER A 657 44.86 36.62 14.48
CA SER A 657 44.33 35.38 13.93
C SER A 657 45.28 34.18 14.05
N GLY A 658 44.74 32.97 14.10
CA GLY A 658 45.51 31.72 14.10
C GLY A 658 45.92 31.23 15.49
N ALA A 659 45.24 31.69 16.55
CA ALA A 659 45.47 31.18 17.90
C ALA A 659 44.70 29.87 18.10
N CYS A 660 45.34 28.84 18.64
CA CYS A 660 44.62 27.66 19.10
C CYS A 660 43.61 28.05 20.20
N ILE A 661 44.04 28.83 21.20
CA ILE A 661 43.17 29.37 22.25
C ILE A 661 43.43 30.88 22.39
N ALA A 662 42.40 31.69 22.22
CA ALA A 662 42.42 33.13 22.47
C ALA A 662 41.57 33.47 23.70
N VAL A 663 42.13 34.23 24.63
CA VAL A 663 41.41 34.77 25.80
C VAL A 663 41.50 36.29 25.76
N LYS A 664 40.39 36.93 25.44
CA LYS A 664 40.33 38.36 25.10
C LYS A 664 39.31 39.14 25.93
N ASP A 665 39.42 40.46 25.91
CA ASP A 665 38.33 41.39 26.28
C ASP A 665 37.76 41.15 27.69
N GLY A 666 38.66 41.07 28.67
CA GLY A 666 38.32 40.83 30.08
C GLY A 666 37.89 39.39 30.42
N ALA A 667 37.88 38.47 29.45
CA ALA A 667 37.53 37.07 29.67
C ALA A 667 38.52 36.35 30.60
N VAL A 668 38.03 35.30 31.27
CA VAL A 668 38.82 34.48 32.20
C VAL A 668 38.74 33.02 31.82
N SER A 669 39.90 32.36 31.68
CA SER A 669 39.97 30.93 31.35
C SER A 669 40.87 30.13 32.29
N TYR A 670 40.38 28.97 32.73
CA TYR A 670 41.18 27.94 33.39
C TYR A 670 41.46 26.81 32.39
N ILE A 671 42.73 26.63 32.03
CA ILE A 671 43.20 25.75 30.96
C ILE A 671 44.04 24.64 31.59
N MET A 672 43.48 23.43 31.67
CA MET A 672 44.10 22.29 32.35
C MET A 672 44.22 21.06 31.46
N ASN A 673 45.40 20.43 31.46
CA ASN A 673 45.61 19.18 30.73
C ASN A 673 45.23 19.28 29.24
N ASN A 674 45.44 20.43 28.59
CA ASN A 674 45.17 20.56 27.15
C ASN A 674 46.44 20.33 26.35
N THR A 675 46.31 19.77 25.15
CA THR A 675 47.38 19.74 24.16
C THR A 675 47.03 20.71 23.05
N VAL A 676 47.88 21.72 22.89
CA VAL A 676 47.73 22.83 21.96
C VAL A 676 48.95 22.81 21.05
N ALA A 677 48.76 22.60 19.74
CA ALA A 677 49.89 22.33 18.86
C ALA A 677 49.74 22.82 17.42
N ASP A 678 50.85 23.10 16.75
CA ASP A 678 50.92 23.39 15.30
C ASP A 678 49.96 24.51 14.79
N CYS A 679 49.53 25.41 15.69
CA CYS A 679 48.80 26.63 15.35
C CYS A 679 49.76 27.79 15.03
N ARG A 680 49.24 28.91 14.51
CA ARG A 680 50.06 30.13 14.40
C ARG A 680 50.51 30.65 15.76
N ARG A 681 49.60 30.64 16.75
CA ARG A 681 49.89 30.85 18.17
C ARG A 681 49.25 29.75 19.01
N GLY A 682 49.86 29.41 20.14
CA GLY A 682 49.27 28.46 21.09
C GLY A 682 48.15 29.12 21.90
N VAL A 683 48.51 29.69 23.04
CA VAL A 683 47.59 30.49 23.88
C VAL A 683 47.92 31.97 23.71
N TYR A 684 46.94 32.77 23.31
CA TYR A 684 47.08 34.22 23.15
C TYR A 684 46.10 34.98 24.04
N VAL A 685 46.62 35.84 24.93
CA VAL A 685 45.83 36.59 25.90
C VAL A 685 45.97 38.09 25.65
N TYR A 686 44.90 38.78 25.25
CA TYR A 686 45.03 40.17 24.77
C TYR A 686 43.74 40.99 24.93
N GLU A 687 43.82 42.30 24.74
CA GLU A 687 42.67 43.16 24.46
C GLU A 687 42.44 43.19 22.94
N GLY A 688 41.36 42.57 22.47
CA GLY A 688 40.94 42.59 21.07
C GLY A 688 40.14 43.85 20.72
N HIS A 689 39.32 44.31 21.67
CA HIS A 689 38.50 45.50 21.56
C HIS A 689 38.96 46.58 22.53
N ALA A 690 39.39 47.71 21.98
CA ALA A 690 40.00 48.79 22.76
C ALA A 690 39.04 49.34 23.82
N GLY A 691 39.37 49.17 25.10
CA GLY A 691 38.58 49.62 26.25
C GLY A 691 37.97 48.49 27.08
N ASP A 692 37.96 47.25 26.58
CA ASP A 692 37.35 46.10 27.26
C ASP A 692 38.35 45.38 28.18
N GLY A 693 39.64 45.72 28.10
CA GLY A 693 40.70 45.18 28.94
C GLY A 693 41.26 43.86 28.43
N GLY A 694 42.43 43.48 28.94
CA GLY A 694 43.08 42.22 28.56
C GLY A 694 42.45 41.00 29.23
N GLY A 695 42.60 39.83 28.62
CA GLY A 695 42.16 38.56 29.19
C GLY A 695 43.00 38.09 30.39
N SER A 696 42.51 37.06 31.09
CA SER A 696 43.23 36.37 32.16
C SER A 696 43.17 34.85 31.98
N ALA A 697 44.33 34.18 31.99
CA ALA A 697 44.39 32.73 31.86
C ALA A 697 45.23 32.07 32.97
N THR A 698 44.79 30.90 33.42
CA THR A 698 45.59 29.99 34.24
C THR A 698 45.84 28.71 33.45
N VAL A 699 47.10 28.36 33.21
CA VAL A 699 47.51 27.20 32.42
C VAL A 699 48.22 26.18 33.31
N VAL A 700 47.67 24.98 33.43
CA VAL A 700 48.20 23.91 34.30
C VAL A 700 48.28 22.59 33.52
N ASN A 701 49.34 21.81 33.76
CA ASN A 701 49.52 20.47 33.15
C ASN A 701 49.33 20.45 31.63
N SER A 702 49.61 21.53 30.90
CA SER A 702 49.29 21.61 29.47
C SER A 702 50.54 21.56 28.60
N ILE A 703 50.38 21.19 27.33
CA ILE A 703 51.46 21.20 26.33
C ILE A 703 51.11 22.23 25.26
N LEU A 704 51.97 23.22 25.04
CA LEU A 704 51.86 24.22 23.98
C LEU A 704 53.13 24.14 23.11
N TRP A 705 53.03 23.58 21.90
CA TRP A 705 54.21 23.20 21.12
C TRP A 705 54.03 23.27 19.60
N GLY A 706 55.08 23.65 18.86
CA GLY A 706 55.11 23.61 17.39
C GLY A 706 54.45 24.83 16.74
N HIS A 707 54.38 25.95 17.46
CA HIS A 707 53.66 27.13 16.98
C HIS A 707 54.56 28.03 16.11
N SER A 708 54.01 28.58 15.01
CA SER A 708 54.84 29.35 14.07
C SER A 708 55.21 30.77 14.52
N ILE A 709 54.49 31.34 15.50
CA ILE A 709 54.82 32.63 16.13
C ILE A 709 55.26 32.46 17.57
N ALA A 710 54.40 31.94 18.44
CA ALA A 710 54.67 31.78 19.86
C ALA A 710 53.75 30.71 20.48
N ALA A 711 54.29 29.94 21.42
CA ALA A 711 53.49 29.01 22.22
C ALA A 711 52.56 29.74 23.20
N LEU A 712 53.06 30.79 23.84
CA LEU A 712 52.27 31.63 24.73
C LEU A 712 52.65 33.10 24.53
N GLU A 713 51.64 33.95 24.31
CA GLU A 713 51.82 35.40 24.15
C GLU A 713 50.73 36.16 24.93
N LEU A 714 51.09 37.32 25.48
CA LEU A 714 50.12 38.25 26.07
C LEU A 714 50.49 39.71 25.84
N ASP A 715 49.48 40.57 25.82
CA ASP A 715 49.67 42.02 25.77
C ASP A 715 49.92 42.64 27.17
N ALA A 716 50.07 43.97 27.22
CA ALA A 716 50.37 44.69 28.46
C ALA A 716 49.18 44.81 29.42
N LEU A 717 47.96 44.48 28.98
CA LEU A 717 46.72 44.58 29.77
C LEU A 717 46.29 43.23 30.34
N SER A 718 46.89 42.15 29.84
CA SER A 718 46.51 40.78 30.14
C SER A 718 47.35 40.14 31.25
N THR A 719 46.87 39.03 31.78
CA THR A 719 47.60 38.25 32.80
C THR A 719 47.57 36.76 32.51
N VAL A 720 48.66 36.07 32.85
CA VAL A 720 48.73 34.62 32.76
C VAL A 720 49.53 34.02 33.91
N ALA A 721 49.02 32.93 34.49
CA ALA A 721 49.74 32.10 35.44
C ALA A 721 49.93 30.70 34.84
N VAL A 722 51.16 30.18 34.82
CA VAL A 722 51.48 28.90 34.20
C VAL A 722 52.23 28.02 35.18
N THR A 723 51.79 26.79 35.41
CA THR A 723 52.49 25.80 36.25
C THR A 723 52.41 24.41 35.66
N TYR A 724 53.40 23.55 35.96
CA TYR A 724 53.49 22.15 35.52
C TYR A 724 53.23 21.93 34.03
N SER A 725 53.51 22.92 33.18
CA SER A 725 53.19 22.88 31.74
C SER A 725 54.47 22.84 30.89
N ASP A 726 54.38 22.28 29.70
CA ASP A 726 55.45 22.26 28.70
C ASP A 726 55.17 23.31 27.62
N ILE A 727 56.00 24.35 27.58
CA ILE A 727 55.77 25.55 26.76
C ILE A 727 57.02 25.79 25.91
N GLU A 728 56.88 25.68 24.58
CA GLU A 728 57.98 25.96 23.66
C GLU A 728 58.49 27.41 23.82
N GLY A 729 59.80 27.55 24.09
CA GLY A 729 60.44 28.85 24.39
C GLY A 729 60.41 29.24 25.88
N GLY A 730 59.77 28.43 26.71
CA GLY A 730 59.75 28.50 28.17
C GLY A 730 58.82 29.56 28.76
N TRP A 731 58.34 29.30 29.99
CA TRP A 731 57.55 30.25 30.77
C TRP A 731 57.84 30.13 32.28
N ALA A 732 57.88 31.26 32.98
CA ALA A 732 58.14 31.27 34.41
C ALA A 732 56.97 30.65 35.20
N GLY A 733 57.28 29.73 36.12
CA GLY A 733 56.30 29.08 36.99
C GLY A 733 56.81 27.78 37.59
N GLU A 734 56.16 27.30 38.65
CA GLU A 734 56.51 26.03 39.27
C GLU A 734 56.29 24.86 38.31
N GLY A 735 57.27 23.96 38.21
CA GLY A 735 57.15 22.73 37.43
C GLY A 735 57.17 22.90 35.91
N ASN A 736 57.22 24.12 35.36
CA ASN A 736 57.24 24.31 33.90
C ASN A 736 58.53 23.77 33.27
N ILE A 737 58.41 23.22 32.06
CA ILE A 737 59.53 22.77 31.23
C ILE A 737 59.42 23.37 29.82
N ASP A 738 60.51 23.25 29.05
CA ASP A 738 60.63 23.65 27.65
C ASP A 738 61.47 22.56 26.97
N LEU A 739 60.82 21.44 26.65
CA LEU A 739 61.46 20.26 26.05
C LEU A 739 60.54 19.68 24.98
N ASP A 740 61.11 19.05 23.96
CA ASP A 740 60.29 18.40 22.91
C ASP A 740 59.34 17.36 23.55
N PRO A 741 58.01 17.50 23.40
CA PRO A 741 57.04 16.59 23.99
C PRO A 741 57.04 15.20 23.35
N LEU A 742 57.79 14.98 22.26
CA LEU A 742 57.92 13.68 21.59
C LEU A 742 56.57 13.09 21.18
N PHE A 743 55.79 13.86 20.41
CA PHE A 743 54.55 13.36 19.81
C PHE A 743 54.81 12.24 18.79
N ARG A 744 53.97 11.21 18.78
CA ARG A 744 54.11 10.03 17.90
C ARG A 744 54.04 10.36 16.41
N GLY A 745 53.21 11.32 16.00
CA GLY A 745 52.98 11.64 14.60
C GLY A 745 52.19 12.92 14.37
N PRO A 746 52.70 14.10 14.78
CA PRO A 746 51.96 15.37 14.70
C PRO A 746 51.58 15.76 13.26
N GLN A 747 52.43 15.41 12.29
CA GLN A 747 52.18 15.61 10.84
C GLN A 747 50.93 14.87 10.31
N SER A 748 50.37 13.96 11.09
CA SER A 748 49.15 13.20 10.78
C SER A 748 48.06 13.40 11.85
N GLY A 749 48.14 14.47 12.66
CA GLY A 749 47.20 14.77 13.73
C GLY A 749 47.35 13.89 14.98
N VAL A 750 48.44 13.12 15.12
CA VAL A 750 48.63 12.19 16.23
C VAL A 750 49.52 12.80 17.33
N TYR A 751 48.88 13.47 18.29
CA TYR A 751 49.52 14.15 19.43
C TYR A 751 49.61 13.31 20.72
N ARG A 752 49.56 11.98 20.59
CA ARG A 752 49.88 11.07 21.71
C ARG A 752 51.38 11.05 21.96
N LEU A 753 51.77 10.97 23.23
CA LEU A 753 53.18 10.94 23.66
C LEU A 753 53.86 9.60 23.33
N LEU A 754 55.17 9.67 23.05
CA LEU A 754 56.09 8.53 23.10
C LEU A 754 56.48 8.22 24.56
N GLU A 755 56.95 7.00 24.84
CA GLU A 755 57.30 6.55 26.20
C GLU A 755 58.37 7.44 26.85
N GLU A 756 59.34 7.91 26.06
CA GLU A 756 60.45 8.73 26.54
C GLU A 756 60.12 10.23 26.64
N SER A 757 58.85 10.61 26.46
CA SER A 757 58.44 12.01 26.50
C SER A 757 58.71 12.63 27.88
N PRO A 758 59.24 13.87 27.93
CA PRO A 758 59.42 14.60 29.19
C PRO A 758 58.10 15.01 29.85
N CYS A 759 56.97 14.85 29.13
CA CYS A 759 55.63 15.12 29.64
C CYS A 759 54.97 13.95 30.36
N VAL A 760 55.57 12.75 30.32
CA VAL A 760 55.07 11.54 31.02
C VAL A 760 55.40 11.59 32.50
N ASP A 761 54.41 11.36 33.36
CA ASP A 761 54.50 11.35 34.83
C ASP A 761 55.05 12.65 35.47
N THR A 762 55.03 13.80 34.78
CA THR A 762 55.65 15.06 35.27
C THR A 762 54.69 16.21 35.59
N GLY A 763 53.37 15.98 35.51
CA GLY A 763 52.32 16.93 35.91
C GLY A 763 52.02 16.95 37.41
N THR A 764 51.20 17.90 37.85
CA THR A 764 50.65 17.96 39.22
C THR A 764 49.34 17.17 39.34
N ALA A 765 49.09 16.60 40.50
CA ALA A 765 47.81 15.96 40.84
C ALA A 765 46.72 16.96 41.28
N VAL A 766 47.09 18.20 41.59
CA VAL A 766 46.15 19.22 42.07
C VAL A 766 45.19 19.58 40.94
N ASP A 767 43.90 19.40 41.19
CA ASP A 767 42.78 19.65 40.27
C ASP A 767 42.77 18.79 38.99
N ALA A 768 43.70 17.82 38.87
CA ALA A 768 43.82 17.02 37.66
C ALA A 768 42.59 16.14 37.42
N PRO A 769 42.09 16.07 36.16
CA PRO A 769 40.91 15.28 35.84
C PRO A 769 41.17 13.79 36.05
N ASP A 770 40.11 13.04 36.39
CA ASP A 770 40.20 11.59 36.64
C ASP A 770 40.53 10.78 35.37
N VAL A 771 40.27 11.34 34.18
CA VAL A 771 40.50 10.70 32.88
C VAL A 771 41.10 11.67 31.86
N ASP A 772 41.69 11.13 30.79
CA ASP A 772 42.20 11.88 29.62
C ASP A 772 41.14 12.07 28.52
N ILE A 773 41.52 12.67 27.38
CA ILE A 773 40.65 12.89 26.22
C ILE A 773 40.01 11.61 25.66
N ARG A 774 40.62 10.44 25.88
CA ARG A 774 40.14 9.15 25.40
C ARG A 774 39.44 8.34 26.50
N GLY A 775 39.22 8.94 27.67
CA GLY A 775 38.61 8.29 28.83
C GLY A 775 39.56 7.36 29.59
N VAL A 776 40.87 7.48 29.40
CA VAL A 776 41.87 6.69 30.15
C VAL A 776 42.12 7.32 31.51
N TYR A 777 42.06 6.53 32.59
CA TYR A 777 42.26 6.99 33.95
C TYR A 777 43.64 7.61 34.18
N ARG A 778 43.68 8.70 34.96
CA ARG A 778 44.89 9.36 35.43
C ARG A 778 45.06 9.17 36.95
N PRO A 779 46.28 8.99 37.48
CA PRO A 779 47.50 8.72 36.74
C PRO A 779 47.54 7.25 36.24
N HIS A 780 48.13 7.01 35.08
CA HIS A 780 48.51 5.70 34.57
C HIS A 780 50.04 5.56 34.57
N GLY A 781 50.61 5.45 35.77
CA GLY A 781 52.06 5.47 35.96
C GLY A 781 52.43 5.90 37.37
N GLU A 782 53.54 6.61 37.49
CA GLU A 782 54.03 7.17 38.76
C GLU A 782 53.54 8.61 39.02
N GLY A 783 52.92 9.26 38.02
CA GLY A 783 52.46 10.65 38.07
C GLY A 783 51.41 10.96 37.00
N TYR A 784 50.99 12.22 36.92
CA TYR A 784 50.02 12.67 35.91
C TYR A 784 50.74 13.17 34.66
N GLU A 785 50.23 12.89 33.46
CA GLU A 785 50.76 13.49 32.24
C GLU A 785 50.47 14.99 32.13
N ARG A 786 51.35 15.69 31.41
CA ARG A 786 51.00 16.98 30.80
C ARG A 786 50.29 16.72 29.48
N GLY A 787 49.30 17.55 29.16
CA GLY A 787 48.53 17.50 27.93
C GLY A 787 47.25 16.65 28.03
N ALA A 788 46.56 16.56 26.90
CA ALA A 788 45.22 15.97 26.77
C ALA A 788 45.20 14.45 26.86
N HIS A 789 46.34 13.80 26.66
CA HIS A 789 46.47 12.34 26.67
C HIS A 789 47.20 11.88 27.93
N GLU A 790 46.76 10.75 28.46
CA GLU A 790 47.54 9.93 29.37
C GLU A 790 48.37 8.93 28.55
N PHE A 791 49.61 8.69 28.96
CA PHE A 791 50.47 7.70 28.35
C PHE A 791 50.10 6.31 28.86
N PHE A 792 49.73 5.42 27.93
CA PHE A 792 49.56 4.00 28.22
C PHE A 792 49.91 3.18 26.97
N GLU A 793 50.60 2.06 27.13
CA GLU A 793 50.86 1.11 26.05
C GLU A 793 49.88 -0.08 26.09
N PHE A 794 49.10 -0.25 25.01
CA PHE A 794 48.55 -1.57 24.69
C PHE A 794 49.63 -2.39 23.98
N PHE A 795 50.15 -3.44 24.63
CA PHE A 795 50.81 -4.52 23.90
C PHE A 795 49.76 -5.34 23.16
N SER A 796 49.53 -5.04 21.89
CA SER A 796 48.73 -5.89 21.00
C SER A 796 49.50 -7.17 20.66
N CYS A 797 49.19 -8.27 21.35
CA CYS A 797 49.72 -9.59 21.01
C CYS A 797 48.93 -10.17 19.82
N TYR A 798 49.49 -10.13 18.61
CA TYR A 798 48.95 -10.88 17.47
C TYR A 798 49.29 -12.37 17.62
N LEU A 799 48.29 -13.20 17.92
CA LEU A 799 48.36 -14.66 17.82
C LEU A 799 47.83 -15.08 16.45
N PRO A 800 48.67 -15.45 15.46
CA PRO A 800 48.17 -15.98 14.21
C PRO A 800 47.58 -17.39 14.45
N LEU A 801 46.26 -17.50 14.40
CA LEU A 801 45.57 -18.78 14.38
C LEU A 801 45.73 -19.40 12.98
N ALA A 802 46.74 -20.27 12.83
CA ALA A 802 46.85 -21.12 11.65
C ALA A 802 45.77 -22.21 11.70
N MET A 803 44.63 -21.99 11.04
CA MET A 803 43.68 -23.07 10.77
C MET A 803 44.33 -24.10 9.83
N LYS A 804 44.60 -25.29 10.37
CA LYS A 804 45.09 -26.43 9.61
C LYS A 804 43.95 -26.93 8.70
N SER A 805 44.04 -26.64 7.40
CA SER A 805 43.10 -27.20 6.42
C SER A 805 43.21 -28.73 6.41
N SER A 806 42.10 -29.40 6.71
CA SER A 806 41.91 -30.81 6.36
C SER A 806 41.62 -30.88 4.85
N ARG A 807 42.55 -31.47 4.09
CA ARG A 807 42.32 -31.96 2.73
C ARG A 807 41.82 -33.41 2.78
N PRO A 808 41.11 -33.87 1.73
CA PRO A 808 39.89 -34.68 1.80
C PRO A 808 40.09 -36.13 2.23
#